data_AF-A0A1V5L880-F1
#
_entry.id   AF-A0A1V5L880-F1
#
_cell.length_a   1.000
_cell.length_b   1.000
_cell.length_c   1.000
_cell.angle_alpha   90.00
_cell.angle_beta   90.00
_cell.angle_gamma   90.00
#
_symmetry.space_group_name_H-M   'P 1'
#
loop_
_entity.id
_entity.type
_entity.pdbx_description
1 polymer ?
#
loop_
_entity_poly.entity_id
_entity_poly.type
_entity_poly.pdbx_seq_one_letter_code
_entity_poly.pdbx_strand_id
1 'polypeptide(L)'
;MPNGCAIFHGLDNKISDADFDAISETHPQYSFKKLFIGSDISLKDVKNLVETKEGARLNLLKEALRPPSSVYKWKESDISNEALNNLYRIDCPDIDYEADIISLILRKTLEEEGKRAVVVTPNRNLARIIKSKMLKWDIFLDDSSGYPLTISKIGMFFDLISNYALNQNDHVALLELLKHPFTIAGFDFENSIKNTRKLERKYLRGLIKKLSIDEVIELIKEDDLKAWLNDVKQILSPFLDIFKKERFDFETVLKNHIKVAEKLASTLDTPLNLWRKNEGKVCADLMFKVLESAKMVGEINLKEYQEFIDLILSGETIRPLYGMHPRLDILSPIESRLQKSDVVVIAGLNDDNWVNSNGYNPWINQNMKKTLSLLSEDFEIGVSALDFLNQASNGKVYLTRSLKEGGALKNPSRWLLRLDAVMEIKGLKYNLLDEDFDCYVKSFYEVDEKITINAPKPTLPINFKPSELSLSDLKLLWHDAYAIYAKHGLKLKPLDDIEIEIGAREFGIVVHEVLSKSLNKTYNEILEIGTLALKEYGFDGGYWFQKFENYAKFFYEKVMEEKNLVDRSYCEVKGEAKLNDIKIKARADRIDVLNDKTLRLIDYKTSSKDLKKEALKGYEPQLVLEAMMAREGCFENVPPHNVSKIEYWQVDFENGGKIDDFEAVGRKKEPIDKDALIEDYRDRTIALLEYYKREDAIYLSKRTGEEIYSDYDHLARVEEWMISGDDNNE
;
A
#
# COMPACT_ATOMS: atom_id res chain seq x y z
N MET A 1 -2.45 -42.34 -40.17
CA MET A 1 -3.10 -43.33 -39.28
C MET A 1 -4.22 -44.02 -40.07
N PRO A 2 -4.20 -45.35 -40.26
CA PRO A 2 -5.19 -46.04 -41.11
C PRO A 2 -6.64 -45.96 -40.59
N ASN A 3 -6.82 -45.83 -39.27
CA ASN A 3 -8.12 -45.73 -38.60
C ASN A 3 -8.31 -44.40 -37.84
N GLY A 4 -7.50 -43.38 -38.14
CA GLY A 4 -7.58 -42.08 -37.46
C GLY A 4 -8.74 -41.24 -38.00
N CYS A 5 -9.50 -40.59 -37.12
CA CYS A 5 -10.46 -39.56 -37.50
C CYS A 5 -10.06 -38.21 -36.91
N ALA A 6 -10.24 -37.14 -37.67
CA ALA A 6 -10.14 -35.77 -37.18
C ALA A 6 -11.55 -35.26 -36.87
N ILE A 7 -11.75 -34.71 -35.67
CA ILE A 7 -13.03 -34.16 -35.24
C ILE A 7 -12.88 -32.65 -35.12
N PHE A 8 -13.71 -31.92 -35.86
CA PHE A 8 -13.74 -30.46 -35.84
C PHE A 8 -14.90 -29.98 -34.96
N HIS A 9 -14.58 -29.31 -33.85
CA HIS A 9 -15.59 -28.74 -32.96
C HIS A 9 -15.92 -27.30 -33.37
N GLY A 10 -17.20 -27.03 -33.65
CA GLY A 10 -17.67 -25.68 -34.02
C GLY A 10 -17.42 -25.26 -35.47
N LEU A 11 -17.11 -26.22 -36.36
CA LEU A 11 -17.04 -25.95 -37.80
C LEU A 11 -18.42 -25.62 -38.38
N ASP A 12 -18.50 -24.54 -39.13
CA ASP A 12 -19.69 -24.19 -39.91
C ASP A 12 -19.59 -24.80 -41.32
N ASN A 13 -20.22 -25.95 -41.53
CA ASN A 13 -20.25 -26.61 -42.84
C ASN A 13 -21.33 -26.08 -43.79
N LYS A 14 -22.12 -25.09 -43.36
CA LYS A 14 -23.17 -24.46 -44.18
C LYS A 14 -22.83 -23.04 -44.63
N ILE A 15 -21.67 -22.53 -44.23
CA ILE A 15 -21.18 -21.24 -44.72
C ILE A 15 -21.07 -21.28 -46.26
N SER A 16 -21.50 -20.21 -46.93
CA SER A 16 -21.42 -20.14 -48.39
C SER A 16 -19.97 -20.05 -48.85
N ASP A 17 -19.64 -20.62 -50.01
CA ASP A 17 -18.28 -20.58 -50.57
C ASP A 17 -17.74 -19.13 -50.64
N ALA A 18 -18.59 -18.17 -51.05
CA ALA A 18 -18.24 -16.75 -51.09
C ALA A 18 -17.99 -16.12 -49.69
N ASP A 19 -18.79 -16.48 -48.68
CA ASP A 19 -18.56 -16.00 -47.31
C ASP A 19 -17.30 -16.65 -46.71
N PHE A 20 -17.07 -17.94 -46.99
CA PHE A 20 -15.88 -18.66 -46.55
C PHE A 20 -14.60 -18.05 -47.12
N ASP A 21 -14.60 -17.73 -48.41
CA ASP A 21 -13.50 -17.05 -49.08
C ASP A 21 -13.25 -15.63 -48.52
N ALA A 22 -14.29 -14.97 -48.00
CA ALA A 22 -14.20 -13.64 -47.42
C ALA A 22 -13.83 -13.59 -45.92
N ILE A 23 -13.79 -14.73 -45.22
CA ILE A 23 -13.34 -14.82 -43.83
C ILE A 23 -11.93 -14.21 -43.67
N SER A 24 -11.82 -13.24 -42.76
CA SER A 24 -10.56 -12.64 -42.28
C SER A 24 -10.02 -13.36 -41.03
N GLU A 25 -8.79 -13.05 -40.61
CA GLU A 25 -8.14 -13.74 -39.48
C GLU A 25 -8.91 -13.63 -38.15
N THR A 26 -9.67 -12.54 -37.97
CA THR A 26 -10.49 -12.25 -36.79
C THR A 26 -11.78 -13.06 -36.69
N HIS A 27 -12.12 -13.87 -37.70
CA HIS A 27 -13.38 -14.59 -37.78
C HIS A 27 -13.27 -15.99 -37.14
N PRO A 28 -14.32 -16.49 -36.44
CA PRO A 28 -14.30 -17.77 -35.71
C PRO A 28 -13.91 -19.00 -36.56
N GLN A 29 -14.23 -18.96 -37.86
CA GLN A 29 -13.97 -20.06 -38.79
C GLN A 29 -12.61 -19.97 -39.52
N TYR A 30 -11.78 -18.95 -39.26
CA TYR A 30 -10.52 -18.75 -40.00
C TYR A 30 -9.49 -19.86 -39.78
N SER A 31 -9.41 -20.41 -38.57
CA SER A 31 -8.53 -21.53 -38.26
C SER A 31 -8.83 -22.75 -39.13
N PHE A 32 -10.11 -23.05 -39.35
CA PHE A 32 -10.55 -24.11 -40.26
C PHE A 32 -10.26 -23.77 -41.73
N LYS A 33 -10.49 -22.52 -42.15
CA LYS A 33 -10.13 -22.06 -43.50
C LYS A 33 -8.65 -22.28 -43.80
N LYS A 34 -7.76 -21.88 -42.89
CA LYS A 34 -6.32 -22.07 -43.04
C LYS A 34 -5.96 -23.56 -43.13
N LEU A 35 -6.64 -24.41 -42.36
CA LEU A 35 -6.45 -25.86 -42.42
C LEU A 35 -6.87 -26.44 -43.77
N PHE A 36 -8.03 -26.05 -44.31
CA PHE A 36 -8.53 -26.58 -45.57
C PHE A 36 -7.74 -26.10 -46.79
N ILE A 37 -7.29 -24.84 -46.83
CA ILE A 37 -6.45 -24.31 -47.92
C ILE A 37 -5.16 -25.12 -48.10
N GLY A 38 -4.62 -25.68 -47.02
CA GLY A 38 -3.41 -26.51 -47.05
C GLY A 38 -3.66 -28.02 -47.21
N SER A 39 -4.89 -28.45 -47.46
CA SER A 39 -5.28 -29.86 -47.50
C SER A 39 -6.05 -30.21 -48.77
N ASP A 40 -6.02 -31.48 -49.18
CA ASP A 40 -6.87 -32.00 -50.27
C ASP A 40 -8.35 -32.19 -49.86
N ILE A 41 -8.75 -31.64 -48.71
CA ILE A 41 -10.08 -31.81 -48.11
C ILE A 41 -10.87 -30.51 -48.25
N SER A 42 -12.08 -30.59 -48.77
CA SER A 42 -13.02 -29.48 -48.82
C SER A 42 -13.99 -29.49 -47.62
N LEU A 43 -14.64 -28.36 -47.34
CA LEU A 43 -15.72 -28.26 -46.34
C LEU A 43 -16.82 -29.32 -46.54
N LYS A 44 -17.11 -29.67 -47.80
CA LYS A 44 -18.17 -30.62 -48.18
C LYS A 44 -17.80 -32.06 -47.87
N ASP A 45 -16.51 -32.36 -47.69
CA ASP A 45 -16.02 -33.69 -47.32
C ASP A 45 -16.15 -33.96 -45.81
N VAL A 46 -16.38 -32.92 -45.00
CA VAL A 46 -16.54 -33.05 -43.55
C VAL A 46 -17.97 -33.47 -43.22
N LYS A 47 -18.10 -34.69 -42.71
CA LYS A 47 -19.38 -35.25 -42.26
C LYS A 47 -19.70 -34.81 -40.84
N ASN A 48 -20.96 -34.49 -40.59
CA ASN A 48 -21.46 -34.30 -39.23
C ASN A 48 -21.40 -35.63 -38.47
N LEU A 49 -20.65 -35.66 -37.35
CA LEU A 49 -20.55 -36.84 -36.50
C LEU A 49 -21.88 -37.17 -35.81
N VAL A 50 -22.70 -36.14 -35.55
CA VAL A 50 -24.03 -36.26 -34.95
C VAL A 50 -24.99 -35.37 -35.74
N GLU A 51 -26.12 -35.92 -36.20
CA GLU A 51 -27.20 -35.13 -36.78
C GLU A 51 -27.87 -34.30 -35.67
N THR A 52 -27.49 -33.03 -35.58
CA THR A 52 -28.15 -32.05 -34.72
C THR A 52 -28.88 -31.05 -35.60
N LYS A 53 -30.15 -30.76 -35.29
CA LYS A 53 -30.81 -29.58 -35.85
C LYS A 53 -30.05 -28.36 -35.33
N GLU A 54 -29.56 -27.51 -36.22
CA GLU A 54 -28.97 -26.24 -35.81
C GLU A 54 -30.02 -25.45 -35.02
N GLY A 55 -29.68 -25.13 -33.77
CA GLY A 55 -30.56 -24.32 -32.93
C GLY A 55 -30.66 -22.90 -33.46
N ALA A 56 -31.82 -22.28 -33.30
CA ALA A 56 -32.05 -20.88 -33.70
C ALA A 56 -30.98 -19.92 -33.16
N ARG A 57 -30.44 -20.18 -31.95
CA ARG A 57 -29.36 -19.39 -31.34
C ARG A 57 -28.07 -19.42 -32.14
N LEU A 58 -27.65 -20.61 -32.59
CA LEU A 58 -26.41 -20.74 -33.36
C LEU A 58 -26.51 -19.96 -34.67
N ASN A 59 -27.68 -19.97 -35.32
CA ASN A 59 -27.92 -19.19 -36.53
C ASN A 59 -27.80 -17.68 -36.27
N LEU A 60 -28.41 -17.15 -35.19
CA LEU A 60 -28.24 -15.75 -34.80
C LEU A 60 -26.77 -15.38 -34.59
N LEU A 61 -26.00 -16.23 -33.88
CA LEU A 61 -24.59 -15.96 -33.61
C LEU A 61 -23.72 -16.03 -34.87
N LYS A 62 -23.98 -17.00 -35.77
CA LYS A 62 -23.34 -17.07 -37.09
C LYS A 62 -23.62 -15.81 -37.92
N GLU A 63 -24.87 -15.33 -37.91
CA GLU A 63 -25.27 -14.09 -38.57
C GLU A 63 -24.54 -12.87 -37.97
N ALA A 64 -24.51 -12.74 -36.64
CA ALA A 64 -23.78 -11.68 -35.95
C ALA A 64 -22.30 -11.65 -36.33
N LEU A 65 -21.65 -12.81 -36.43
CA LEU A 65 -20.22 -12.92 -36.71
C LEU A 65 -19.84 -12.98 -38.20
N ARG A 66 -20.78 -12.76 -39.14
CA ARG A 66 -20.52 -12.75 -40.59
C ARG A 66 -19.27 -11.94 -41.01
N PRO A 67 -18.58 -12.32 -42.10
CA PRO A 67 -17.53 -11.48 -42.67
C PRO A 67 -18.02 -10.05 -42.96
N PRO A 68 -17.20 -8.99 -42.75
CA PRO A 68 -17.58 -7.61 -43.02
C PRO A 68 -18.16 -7.37 -44.43
N SER A 69 -17.66 -8.11 -45.42
CA SER A 69 -18.11 -8.03 -46.81
C SER A 69 -19.55 -8.48 -47.03
N SER A 70 -20.16 -9.26 -46.13
CA SER A 70 -21.52 -9.78 -46.28
C SER A 70 -22.50 -9.32 -45.20
N VAL A 71 -22.13 -8.27 -44.45
CA VAL A 71 -22.98 -7.63 -43.44
C VAL A 71 -24.30 -7.10 -44.02
N TYR A 72 -24.34 -6.70 -45.29
CA TYR A 72 -25.58 -6.26 -45.94
C TYR A 72 -26.68 -7.34 -45.97
N LYS A 73 -26.30 -8.63 -45.89
CA LYS A 73 -27.23 -9.77 -45.84
C LYS A 73 -27.97 -9.90 -44.50
N TRP A 74 -27.59 -9.15 -43.46
CA TRP A 74 -28.33 -9.11 -42.20
C TRP A 74 -29.81 -8.77 -42.39
N LYS A 75 -30.18 -8.00 -43.43
CA LYS A 75 -31.58 -7.72 -43.72
C LYS A 75 -32.34 -8.94 -44.25
N GLU A 76 -31.65 -9.84 -44.94
CA GLU A 76 -32.22 -10.98 -45.67
C GLU A 76 -32.32 -12.25 -44.82
N SER A 77 -31.55 -12.35 -43.73
CA SER A 77 -31.54 -13.56 -42.87
C SER A 77 -32.85 -13.77 -42.12
N ASP A 78 -33.31 -15.02 -42.01
CA ASP A 78 -34.46 -15.36 -41.20
C ASP A 78 -34.00 -15.78 -39.79
N ILE A 79 -34.29 -14.94 -38.79
CA ILE A 79 -33.89 -15.16 -37.40
C ILE A 79 -35.16 -15.24 -36.55
N SER A 80 -35.42 -16.44 -36.02
CA SER A 80 -36.53 -16.68 -35.10
C SER A 80 -36.27 -16.09 -33.72
N ASN A 81 -37.33 -15.62 -33.05
CA ASN A 81 -37.30 -15.23 -31.63
C ASN A 81 -36.79 -16.35 -30.71
N GLU A 82 -36.94 -17.62 -31.11
CA GLU A 82 -36.41 -18.77 -30.36
C GLU A 82 -34.90 -18.71 -30.12
N ALA A 83 -34.16 -17.94 -30.94
CA ALA A 83 -32.72 -17.74 -30.77
C ALA A 83 -32.36 -17.10 -29.41
N LEU A 84 -33.29 -16.35 -28.82
CA LEU A 84 -33.10 -15.58 -27.59
C LEU A 84 -33.53 -16.34 -26.33
N ASN A 85 -34.13 -17.53 -26.45
CA ASN A 85 -34.68 -18.31 -25.34
C ASN A 85 -33.63 -18.67 -24.27
N ASN A 86 -33.59 -17.97 -23.13
CA ASN A 86 -32.55 -18.08 -22.09
C ASN A 86 -31.20 -17.44 -22.46
N LEU A 87 -31.20 -16.40 -23.30
CA LEU A 87 -30.04 -15.53 -23.53
C LEU A 87 -30.30 -14.18 -22.87
N TYR A 88 -29.48 -13.84 -21.89
CA TYR A 88 -29.60 -12.62 -21.09
C TYR A 88 -28.40 -11.71 -21.31
N ARG A 89 -28.63 -10.40 -21.27
CA ARG A 89 -27.61 -9.36 -21.41
C ARG A 89 -27.65 -8.45 -20.19
N ILE A 90 -26.51 -8.24 -19.55
CA ILE A 90 -26.39 -7.40 -18.35
C ILE A 90 -25.21 -6.44 -18.50
N ASP A 91 -25.50 -5.14 -18.43
CA ASP A 91 -24.50 -4.07 -18.38
C ASP A 91 -24.42 -3.53 -16.95
N CYS A 92 -23.27 -3.73 -16.32
CA CYS A 92 -23.01 -3.38 -14.93
C CYS A 92 -22.25 -2.04 -14.84
N PRO A 93 -22.51 -1.18 -13.84
CA PRO A 93 -21.80 0.09 -13.69
C PRO A 93 -20.28 -0.03 -13.61
N ASP A 94 -19.78 -1.05 -12.90
CA ASP A 94 -18.37 -1.34 -12.70
C ASP A 94 -18.11 -2.84 -12.52
N ILE A 95 -16.83 -3.21 -12.40
CA ILE A 95 -16.37 -4.60 -12.27
C ILE A 95 -16.83 -5.27 -10.96
N ASP A 96 -16.97 -4.51 -9.87
CA ASP A 96 -17.42 -5.03 -8.58
C ASP A 96 -18.91 -5.39 -8.63
N TYR A 97 -19.71 -4.51 -9.26
CA TYR A 97 -21.12 -4.76 -9.50
C TYR A 97 -21.33 -5.94 -10.44
N GLU A 98 -20.51 -6.06 -11.50
CA GLU A 98 -20.54 -7.24 -12.37
C GLU A 98 -20.28 -8.52 -11.59
N ALA A 99 -19.28 -8.53 -10.71
CA ALA A 99 -18.98 -9.68 -9.88
C ALA A 99 -20.10 -10.01 -8.88
N ASP A 100 -20.84 -9.03 -8.34
CA ASP A 100 -21.99 -9.28 -7.47
C ASP A 100 -23.14 -9.96 -8.21
N ILE A 101 -23.48 -9.47 -9.41
CA ILE A 101 -24.50 -10.07 -10.26
C ILE A 101 -24.13 -11.52 -10.61
N ILE A 102 -22.88 -11.75 -11.03
CA ILE A 102 -22.40 -13.10 -11.34
C ILE A 102 -22.49 -14.00 -10.12
N SER A 103 -22.07 -13.51 -8.94
CA SER A 103 -22.12 -14.27 -7.68
C SER A 103 -23.55 -14.67 -7.32
N LEU A 104 -24.53 -13.79 -7.53
CA LEU A 104 -25.96 -14.09 -7.36
C LEU A 104 -26.46 -15.16 -8.35
N ILE A 105 -26.07 -15.08 -9.62
CA ILE A 105 -26.42 -16.09 -10.64
C ILE A 105 -25.87 -17.46 -10.25
N LEU A 106 -24.62 -17.53 -9.81
CA LEU A 106 -23.99 -18.77 -9.32
C LEU A 106 -24.70 -19.30 -8.08
N ARG A 107 -24.94 -18.44 -7.09
CA ARG A 107 -25.63 -18.82 -5.84
C ARG A 107 -27.03 -19.34 -6.10
N LYS A 108 -27.79 -18.68 -6.98
CA LYS A 108 -29.12 -19.14 -7.40
C LYS A 108 -29.06 -20.50 -8.07
N THR A 109 -28.07 -20.75 -8.93
CA THR A 109 -27.97 -22.05 -9.61
C THR A 109 -27.83 -23.21 -8.62
N LEU A 110 -27.28 -22.96 -7.43
CA LEU A 110 -27.20 -23.96 -6.38
C LEU A 110 -28.53 -24.31 -5.71
N GLU A 111 -29.53 -23.42 -5.76
CA GLU A 111 -30.89 -23.68 -5.25
C GLU A 111 -31.60 -24.78 -6.03
N GLU A 112 -31.21 -24.98 -7.30
CA GLU A 112 -31.72 -26.06 -8.12
C GLU A 112 -30.82 -27.30 -7.97
N GLU A 113 -31.40 -28.40 -7.49
CA GLU A 113 -30.67 -29.64 -7.24
C GLU A 113 -30.07 -30.19 -8.55
N GLY A 114 -28.78 -30.58 -8.49
CA GLY A 114 -28.06 -31.14 -9.63
C GLY A 114 -27.59 -30.15 -10.71
N LYS A 115 -28.11 -28.91 -10.73
CA LYS A 115 -27.69 -27.92 -11.73
C LYS A 115 -26.26 -27.43 -11.52
N ARG A 116 -25.56 -27.18 -12.63
CA ARG A 116 -24.19 -26.68 -12.70
C ARG A 116 -24.11 -25.33 -13.39
N ALA A 117 -23.24 -24.45 -12.91
CA ALA A 117 -22.92 -23.19 -13.57
C ALA A 117 -21.42 -23.03 -13.78
N VAL A 118 -21.03 -22.37 -14.86
CA VAL A 118 -19.64 -21.97 -15.10
C VAL A 118 -19.55 -20.51 -15.45
N VAL A 119 -18.52 -19.84 -14.96
CA VAL A 119 -18.14 -18.50 -15.42
C VAL A 119 -16.99 -18.65 -16.40
N VAL A 120 -17.16 -18.15 -17.62
CA VAL A 120 -16.12 -18.10 -18.63
C VAL A 120 -15.61 -16.67 -18.70
N THR A 121 -14.35 -16.47 -18.32
CA THR A 121 -13.72 -15.15 -18.39
C THR A 121 -12.21 -15.24 -18.62
N PRO A 122 -11.64 -14.44 -19.53
CA PRO A 122 -10.20 -14.22 -19.61
C PRO A 122 -9.70 -13.23 -18.54
N ASN A 123 -10.58 -12.42 -17.94
CA ASN A 123 -10.22 -11.38 -16.97
C ASN A 123 -9.97 -12.00 -15.58
N ARG A 124 -8.70 -12.12 -15.20
CA ARG A 124 -8.26 -12.70 -13.93
C ARG A 124 -8.64 -11.87 -12.71
N ASN A 125 -8.69 -10.55 -12.85
CA ASN A 125 -9.12 -9.69 -11.76
C ASN A 125 -10.60 -9.92 -11.44
N LEU A 126 -11.46 -9.98 -12.47
CA LEU A 126 -12.88 -10.30 -12.31
C LEU A 126 -13.07 -11.69 -11.67
N ALA A 127 -12.36 -12.71 -12.14
CA ALA A 127 -12.40 -14.06 -11.56
C ALA A 127 -12.07 -14.05 -10.05
N ARG A 128 -11.02 -13.32 -9.66
CA ARG A 128 -10.61 -13.17 -8.25
C ARG A 128 -11.68 -12.46 -7.41
N ILE A 129 -12.29 -11.40 -7.93
CA ILE A 129 -13.36 -10.67 -7.23
C ILE A 129 -14.58 -11.57 -7.04
N ILE A 130 -15.01 -12.32 -8.07
CA ILE A 130 -16.12 -13.28 -7.97
C ILE A 130 -15.83 -14.33 -6.89
N LYS A 131 -14.63 -14.92 -6.91
CA LYS A 131 -14.22 -15.91 -5.90
C LYS A 131 -14.28 -15.34 -4.50
N SER A 132 -13.82 -14.10 -4.31
CA SER A 132 -13.88 -13.42 -3.01
C SER A 132 -15.31 -13.14 -2.56
N LYS A 133 -16.19 -12.71 -3.48
CA LYS A 133 -17.60 -12.44 -3.17
C LYS A 133 -18.37 -13.70 -2.81
N MET A 134 -18.07 -14.85 -3.42
CA MET A 134 -18.72 -16.13 -3.09
C MET A 134 -18.43 -16.62 -1.67
N LEU A 135 -17.34 -16.15 -1.03
CA LEU A 135 -17.03 -16.48 0.37
C LEU A 135 -18.11 -16.00 1.35
N LYS A 136 -18.96 -15.03 0.97
CA LYS A 136 -20.09 -14.61 1.81
C LYS A 136 -21.09 -15.73 2.10
N TRP A 137 -21.06 -16.80 1.31
CA TRP A 137 -21.88 -18.00 1.46
C TRP A 137 -21.04 -19.26 1.74
N ASP A 138 -19.77 -19.11 2.15
CA ASP A 138 -18.81 -20.22 2.33
C ASP A 138 -18.64 -21.10 1.06
N ILE A 139 -18.85 -20.51 -0.12
CA ILE A 139 -18.68 -21.20 -1.40
C ILE A 139 -17.30 -20.88 -1.96
N PHE A 140 -16.46 -21.90 -2.10
CA PHE A 140 -15.15 -21.80 -2.72
C PHE A 140 -15.23 -22.28 -4.18
N LEU A 141 -14.99 -21.38 -5.12
CA LEU A 141 -15.00 -21.71 -6.56
C LEU A 141 -13.67 -22.31 -7.01
N ASP A 142 -13.75 -23.26 -7.95
CA ASP A 142 -12.58 -23.69 -8.73
C ASP A 142 -12.17 -22.60 -9.74
N ASP A 143 -10.90 -22.23 -9.71
CA ASP A 143 -10.29 -21.39 -10.75
C ASP A 143 -9.18 -22.23 -11.38
N SER A 144 -9.49 -22.76 -12.56
CA SER A 144 -8.61 -23.62 -13.34
C SER A 144 -7.25 -22.98 -13.64
N SER A 145 -7.20 -21.65 -13.67
CA SER A 145 -5.99 -20.89 -13.98
C SER A 145 -5.11 -20.63 -12.75
N GLY A 146 -5.55 -20.99 -11.54
CA GLY A 146 -4.75 -20.89 -10.32
C GLY A 146 -4.26 -19.48 -10.00
N TYR A 147 -3.17 -19.38 -9.24
CA TYR A 147 -2.50 -18.11 -8.95
C TYR A 147 -0.97 -18.24 -9.00
N PRO A 148 -0.22 -17.18 -9.33
CA PRO A 148 1.25 -17.23 -9.39
C PRO A 148 1.89 -17.64 -8.05
N LEU A 149 2.98 -18.39 -8.11
CA LEU A 149 3.70 -18.83 -6.90
C LEU A 149 4.28 -17.65 -6.11
N THR A 150 4.63 -16.53 -6.75
CA THR A 150 5.14 -15.31 -6.10
C THR A 150 4.23 -14.74 -5.03
N ILE A 151 2.91 -14.78 -5.21
CA ILE A 151 1.95 -14.25 -4.22
C ILE A 151 1.55 -15.27 -3.14
N SER A 152 2.10 -16.49 -3.20
CA SER A 152 1.92 -17.49 -2.16
C SER A 152 2.85 -17.25 -0.96
N LYS A 153 2.52 -17.82 0.20
CA LYS A 153 3.37 -17.67 1.39
C LYS A 153 4.78 -18.21 1.17
N ILE A 154 4.95 -19.27 0.40
CA ILE A 154 6.28 -19.83 0.13
C ILE A 154 7.04 -19.02 -0.91
N GLY A 155 6.39 -18.53 -1.97
CA GLY A 155 7.04 -17.70 -2.98
C GLY A 155 7.53 -16.37 -2.38
N MET A 156 6.66 -15.69 -1.63
CA MET A 156 7.04 -14.49 -0.87
C MET A 156 8.23 -14.77 0.07
N PHE A 157 8.26 -15.94 0.71
CA PHE A 157 9.36 -16.28 1.61
C PHE A 157 10.71 -16.41 0.93
N PHE A 158 10.77 -17.06 -0.25
CA PHE A 158 11.99 -17.13 -1.06
C PHE A 158 12.42 -15.71 -1.48
N ASP A 159 11.48 -14.89 -1.95
CA ASP A 159 11.79 -13.52 -2.34
C ASP A 159 12.35 -12.69 -1.17
N LEU A 160 11.75 -12.77 0.02
CA LEU A 160 12.21 -12.09 1.22
C LEU A 160 13.62 -12.48 1.65
N ILE A 161 13.99 -13.76 1.54
CA ILE A 161 15.36 -14.22 1.85
C ILE A 161 16.36 -13.60 0.87
N SER A 162 16.06 -13.57 -0.44
CA SER A 162 16.91 -12.90 -1.43
C SER A 162 16.95 -11.39 -1.27
N ASN A 163 15.82 -10.75 -0.94
CA ASN A 163 15.73 -9.31 -0.72
C ASN A 163 16.59 -8.88 0.49
N TYR A 164 16.54 -9.64 1.58
CA TYR A 164 17.42 -9.39 2.73
C TYR A 164 18.91 -9.56 2.39
N ALA A 165 19.26 -10.52 1.54
CA ALA A 165 20.64 -10.68 1.08
C ALA A 165 21.17 -9.48 0.29
N LEU A 166 20.30 -8.78 -0.46
CA LEU A 166 20.64 -7.54 -1.16
C LEU A 166 20.74 -6.35 -0.19
N ASN A 167 19.88 -6.32 0.83
CA ASN A 167 19.70 -5.20 1.75
C ASN A 167 20.12 -5.53 3.20
N GLN A 168 21.32 -6.09 3.39
CA GLN A 168 21.75 -6.66 4.69
C GLN A 168 21.83 -5.67 5.88
N ASN A 169 21.86 -4.36 5.60
CA ASN A 169 21.89 -3.32 6.61
C ASN A 169 20.52 -2.63 6.79
N ASP A 170 19.52 -3.04 6.02
CA ASP A 170 18.18 -2.48 6.06
C ASP A 170 17.33 -3.20 7.11
N HIS A 171 16.83 -2.43 8.08
CA HIS A 171 16.08 -2.98 9.20
C HIS A 171 14.67 -3.38 8.78
N VAL A 172 14.11 -2.76 7.73
CA VAL A 172 12.83 -3.14 7.16
C VAL A 172 12.96 -4.51 6.49
N ALA A 173 13.97 -4.71 5.64
CA ALA A 173 14.19 -6.00 4.98
C ALA A 173 14.40 -7.15 5.99
N LEU A 174 15.16 -6.90 7.07
CA LEU A 174 15.31 -7.85 8.16
C LEU A 174 13.98 -8.15 8.85
N LEU A 175 13.20 -7.13 9.19
CA LEU A 175 11.92 -7.30 9.89
C LEU A 175 10.85 -7.95 9.00
N GLU A 176 10.82 -7.69 7.69
CA GLU A 176 9.93 -8.37 6.75
C GLU A 176 10.19 -9.88 6.75
N LEU A 177 11.46 -10.28 6.66
CA LEU A 177 11.85 -11.68 6.78
C LEU A 177 11.46 -12.25 8.15
N LEU A 178 11.81 -11.59 9.25
CA LEU A 178 11.54 -12.07 10.62
C LEU A 178 10.04 -12.13 11.00
N LYS A 179 9.18 -11.35 10.32
CA LYS A 179 7.71 -11.38 10.52
C LYS A 179 7.05 -12.47 9.69
N HIS A 180 7.73 -13.03 8.71
CA HIS A 180 7.17 -14.06 7.84
C HIS A 180 6.84 -15.34 8.63
N PRO A 181 5.68 -16.01 8.41
CA PRO A 181 5.30 -17.21 9.16
C PRO A 181 6.23 -18.42 9.03
N PHE A 182 7.09 -18.43 8.02
CA PHE A 182 8.13 -19.46 7.87
C PHE A 182 9.47 -19.07 8.50
N THR A 183 9.61 -17.91 9.16
CA THR A 183 10.84 -17.56 9.86
C THR A 183 10.73 -17.98 11.32
N ILE A 184 10.87 -19.28 11.57
CA ILE A 184 10.71 -19.87 12.89
C ILE A 184 12.06 -20.25 13.50
N ALA A 185 13.04 -20.65 12.69
CA ALA A 185 14.42 -20.97 13.08
C ALA A 185 14.53 -21.98 14.24
N GLY A 186 13.69 -23.03 14.23
CA GLY A 186 13.67 -24.07 15.26
C GLY A 186 12.79 -23.78 16.48
N PHE A 187 12.22 -22.58 16.59
CA PHE A 187 11.29 -22.20 17.67
C PHE A 187 9.83 -22.58 17.31
N ASP A 188 8.85 -22.03 18.02
CA ASP A 188 7.46 -21.98 17.58
C ASP A 188 7.12 -20.58 17.03
N PHE A 189 6.03 -20.50 16.25
CA PHE A 189 5.61 -19.26 15.59
C PHE A 189 5.28 -18.13 16.58
N GLU A 190 4.71 -18.44 17.73
CA GLU A 190 4.31 -17.44 18.73
C GLU A 190 5.54 -16.78 19.35
N ASN A 191 6.53 -17.58 19.73
CA ASN A 191 7.79 -17.11 20.28
C ASN A 191 8.62 -16.33 19.26
N SER A 192 8.67 -16.78 17.99
CA SER A 192 9.36 -16.02 16.94
C SER A 192 8.72 -14.64 16.72
N ILE A 193 7.39 -14.54 16.61
CA ILE A 193 6.72 -13.23 16.49
C ILE A 193 6.93 -12.36 17.73
N LYS A 194 6.87 -12.95 18.93
CA LYS A 194 7.10 -12.22 20.18
C LYS A 194 8.51 -11.63 20.24
N ASN A 195 9.52 -12.42 19.84
CA ASN A 195 10.90 -11.97 19.77
C ASN A 195 11.11 -10.90 18.69
N THR A 196 10.54 -11.08 17.50
CA THR A 196 10.58 -10.08 16.41
C THR A 196 9.97 -8.75 16.86
N ARG A 197 8.79 -8.76 17.49
CA ARG A 197 8.15 -7.54 18.03
C ARG A 197 8.97 -6.87 19.11
N LYS A 198 9.63 -7.66 19.96
CA LYS A 198 10.49 -7.16 21.04
C LYS A 198 11.77 -6.54 20.48
N LEU A 199 12.38 -7.17 19.48
CA LEU A 199 13.52 -6.64 18.73
C LEU A 199 13.16 -5.29 18.10
N GLU A 200 12.06 -5.26 17.34
CA GLU A 200 11.57 -4.05 16.66
C GLU A 200 11.37 -2.89 17.65
N ARG A 201 10.56 -3.11 18.70
CA ARG A 201 10.16 -2.04 19.62
C ARG A 201 11.27 -1.51 20.52
N LYS A 202 12.25 -2.35 20.89
CA LYS A 202 13.28 -1.97 21.87
C LYS A 202 14.60 -1.55 21.24
N TYR A 203 14.95 -2.10 20.09
CA TYR A 203 16.32 -2.01 19.55
C TYR A 203 16.39 -1.45 18.13
N LEU A 204 15.36 -1.62 17.30
CA LEU A 204 15.42 -1.15 15.90
C LEU A 204 14.70 0.19 15.68
N ARG A 205 13.54 0.39 16.31
CA ARG A 205 12.83 1.67 16.20
C ARG A 205 13.63 2.81 16.82
N GLY A 206 13.66 3.94 16.12
CA GLY A 206 14.41 5.12 16.51
C GLY A 206 15.89 5.08 16.13
N LEU A 207 16.34 4.07 15.37
CA LEU A 207 17.71 4.05 14.86
C LEU A 207 17.85 4.96 13.65
N ILE A 208 18.88 5.81 13.71
CA ILE A 208 19.30 6.67 12.59
C ILE A 208 20.31 5.94 11.71
N LYS A 209 21.23 5.19 12.32
CA LYS A 209 22.24 4.42 11.61
C LYS A 209 21.65 3.07 11.18
N LYS A 210 21.78 2.76 9.89
CA LYS A 210 21.58 1.41 9.36
C LYS A 210 22.67 0.48 9.88
N LEU A 211 22.25 -0.60 10.53
CA LEU A 211 23.13 -1.55 11.22
C LEU A 211 22.99 -2.93 10.59
N SER A 212 24.12 -3.60 10.40
CA SER A 212 24.16 -5.02 10.08
C SER A 212 23.55 -5.86 11.20
N ILE A 213 23.14 -7.10 10.89
CA ILE A 213 22.63 -8.04 11.91
C ILE A 213 23.64 -8.28 13.05
N ASP A 214 24.94 -8.24 12.75
CA ASP A 214 26.02 -8.32 13.73
C ASP A 214 25.98 -7.16 14.73
N GLU A 215 25.93 -5.93 14.23
CA GLU A 215 25.83 -4.73 15.05
C GLU A 215 24.52 -4.71 15.86
N VAL A 216 23.41 -5.16 15.27
CA VAL A 216 22.12 -5.29 16.00
C VAL A 216 22.24 -6.28 17.15
N ILE A 217 22.89 -7.44 16.95
CA ILE A 217 23.12 -8.44 18.00
C ILE A 217 23.95 -7.88 19.16
N GLU A 218 24.90 -6.98 18.88
CA GLU A 218 25.71 -6.31 19.89
C GLU A 218 24.91 -5.32 20.75
N LEU A 219 23.88 -4.69 20.19
CA LEU A 219 22.98 -3.78 20.92
C LEU A 219 22.04 -4.49 21.88
N ILE A 220 21.74 -5.78 21.64
CA ILE A 220 20.78 -6.54 22.44
C ILE A 220 21.37 -6.87 23.81
N LYS A 221 20.70 -6.40 24.86
CA LYS A 221 21.08 -6.64 26.26
C LYS A 221 20.47 -7.91 26.86
N GLU A 222 19.45 -8.47 26.21
CA GLU A 222 18.68 -9.60 26.72
C GLU A 222 19.19 -10.91 26.08
N ASP A 223 19.76 -11.79 26.89
CA ASP A 223 20.46 -13.00 26.43
C ASP A 223 19.60 -13.91 25.55
N ASP A 224 18.34 -14.15 25.92
CA ASP A 224 17.43 -15.01 25.15
C ASP A 224 17.14 -14.44 23.74
N LEU A 225 16.94 -13.12 23.64
CA LEU A 225 16.68 -12.45 22.37
C LEU A 225 17.95 -12.44 21.50
N LYS A 226 19.10 -12.25 22.14
CA LYS A 226 20.40 -12.29 21.49
C LYS A 226 20.73 -13.68 20.95
N ALA A 227 20.45 -14.73 21.72
CA ALA A 227 20.62 -16.12 21.30
C ALA A 227 19.72 -16.43 20.10
N TRP A 228 18.43 -16.09 20.18
CA TRP A 228 17.48 -16.27 19.08
C TRP A 228 17.92 -15.60 17.78
N LEU A 229 18.37 -14.34 17.83
CA LEU A 229 18.82 -13.64 16.61
C LEU A 229 20.15 -14.21 16.09
N ASN A 230 21.02 -14.70 16.97
CA ASN A 230 22.23 -15.44 16.57
C ASN A 230 21.90 -16.75 15.85
N ASP A 231 20.89 -17.50 16.30
CA ASP A 231 20.45 -18.73 15.64
C ASP A 231 19.94 -18.43 14.22
N VAL A 232 19.11 -17.38 14.07
CA VAL A 232 18.65 -16.90 12.75
C VAL A 232 19.83 -16.50 11.87
N LYS A 233 20.77 -15.71 12.40
CA LYS A 233 21.99 -15.31 11.68
C LYS A 233 22.80 -16.53 11.23
N GLN A 234 23.01 -17.51 12.11
CA GLN A 234 23.79 -18.72 11.81
C GLN A 234 23.15 -19.52 10.68
N ILE A 235 21.81 -19.55 10.61
CA ILE A 235 21.08 -20.17 9.51
C ILE A 235 21.30 -19.40 8.20
N LEU A 236 21.30 -18.06 8.24
CA LEU A 236 21.47 -17.20 7.07
C LEU A 236 22.91 -17.16 6.53
N SER A 237 23.93 -17.25 7.39
CA SER A 237 25.35 -17.06 7.04
C SER A 237 25.83 -17.85 5.81
N PRO A 238 25.54 -19.17 5.65
CA PRO A 238 26.01 -19.93 4.49
C PRO A 238 25.52 -19.40 3.14
N PHE A 239 24.36 -18.73 3.12
CA PHE A 239 23.82 -18.08 1.93
C PHE A 239 24.43 -16.69 1.73
N LEU A 240 24.48 -15.87 2.80
CA LEU A 240 25.04 -14.52 2.74
C LEU A 240 26.53 -14.49 2.40
N ASP A 241 27.30 -15.47 2.88
CA ASP A 241 28.74 -15.55 2.65
C ASP A 241 29.11 -15.72 1.17
N ILE A 242 28.19 -16.24 0.34
CA ILE A 242 28.41 -16.40 -1.10
C ILE A 242 28.51 -15.03 -1.78
N PHE A 243 27.73 -14.06 -1.32
CA PHE A 243 27.62 -12.72 -1.89
C PHE A 243 28.78 -11.79 -1.50
N LYS A 244 29.76 -12.28 -0.72
CA LYS A 244 31.05 -11.60 -0.53
C LYS A 244 31.86 -11.51 -1.82
N LYS A 245 31.54 -12.33 -2.82
CA LYS A 245 32.08 -12.25 -4.19
C LYS A 245 31.09 -11.49 -5.08
N GLU A 246 31.60 -10.69 -6.03
CA GLU A 246 30.76 -9.97 -6.99
C GLU A 246 29.98 -10.91 -7.92
N ARG A 247 30.61 -12.02 -8.32
CA ARG A 247 29.99 -13.08 -9.13
C ARG A 247 30.15 -14.44 -8.47
N PHE A 248 29.16 -15.29 -8.68
CA PHE A 248 29.08 -16.60 -8.05
C PHE A 248 28.26 -17.56 -8.91
N ASP A 249 28.49 -18.85 -8.70
CA ASP A 249 27.80 -19.93 -9.40
C ASP A 249 26.32 -20.01 -8.98
N PHE A 250 25.42 -19.96 -9.97
CA PHE A 250 23.97 -19.98 -9.75
C PHE A 250 23.49 -21.25 -9.01
N GLU A 251 24.00 -22.43 -9.40
CA GLU A 251 23.60 -23.70 -8.78
C GLU A 251 23.93 -23.71 -7.28
N THR A 252 25.11 -23.20 -6.92
CA THR A 252 25.56 -23.09 -5.53
C THR A 252 24.67 -22.15 -4.73
N VAL A 253 24.31 -21.00 -5.28
CA VAL A 253 23.41 -20.05 -4.60
C VAL A 253 22.02 -20.65 -4.41
N LEU A 254 21.42 -21.21 -5.46
CA LEU A 254 20.10 -21.81 -5.38
C LEU A 254 20.03 -22.94 -4.33
N LYS A 255 21.04 -23.82 -4.28
CA LYS A 255 21.12 -24.87 -3.26
C LYS A 255 21.20 -24.32 -1.84
N ASN A 256 21.93 -23.22 -1.63
CA ASN A 256 22.03 -22.60 -0.32
C ASN A 256 20.74 -21.86 0.05
N HIS A 257 20.10 -21.19 -0.90
CA HIS A 257 18.79 -20.55 -0.69
C HIS A 257 17.75 -21.57 -0.21
N ILE A 258 17.62 -22.70 -0.91
CA ILE A 258 16.70 -23.80 -0.53
C ILE A 258 17.01 -24.29 0.89
N LYS A 259 18.29 -24.56 1.21
CA LYS A 259 18.70 -25.03 2.55
C LYS A 259 18.40 -24.01 3.65
N VAL A 260 18.61 -22.72 3.37
CA VAL A 260 18.31 -21.65 4.33
C VAL A 260 16.80 -21.54 4.55
N ALA A 261 16.01 -21.55 3.49
CA ALA A 261 14.55 -21.54 3.58
C ALA A 261 14.03 -22.75 4.39
N GLU A 262 14.55 -23.95 4.15
CA GLU A 262 14.20 -25.15 4.91
C GLU A 262 14.53 -25.01 6.40
N LYS A 263 15.75 -24.56 6.73
CA LYS A 263 16.19 -24.40 8.12
C LYS A 263 15.40 -23.31 8.85
N LEU A 264 15.15 -22.17 8.21
CA LEU A 264 14.33 -21.10 8.79
C LEU A 264 12.88 -21.57 9.03
N ALA A 265 12.30 -22.35 8.10
CA ALA A 265 10.94 -22.87 8.22
C ALA A 265 10.80 -24.05 9.19
N SER A 266 11.92 -24.68 9.55
CA SER A 266 11.92 -25.85 10.42
C SER A 266 11.54 -25.50 11.86
N THR A 267 10.80 -26.41 12.48
CA THR A 267 10.56 -26.46 13.93
C THR A 267 11.16 -27.76 14.47
N LEU A 268 11.41 -27.86 15.78
CA LEU A 268 11.91 -29.10 16.41
C LEU A 268 11.11 -30.36 15.99
N ASP A 269 9.78 -30.26 15.91
CA ASP A 269 8.91 -31.40 15.58
C ASP A 269 8.65 -31.60 14.07
N THR A 270 8.94 -30.59 13.24
CA THR A 270 8.57 -30.57 11.82
C THR A 270 9.70 -29.97 10.96
N PRO A 271 10.76 -30.75 10.68
CA PRO A 271 11.94 -30.25 9.97
C PRO A 271 11.66 -29.87 8.50
N LEU A 272 10.65 -30.47 7.86
CA LEU A 272 10.26 -30.20 6.48
C LEU A 272 8.95 -29.39 6.38
N ASN A 273 8.71 -28.50 7.34
CA ASN A 273 7.47 -27.71 7.42
C ASN A 273 7.17 -26.92 6.14
N LEU A 274 8.22 -26.40 5.49
CA LEU A 274 8.15 -25.62 4.25
C LEU A 274 7.37 -26.33 3.14
N TRP A 275 7.56 -27.65 3.00
CA TRP A 275 7.08 -28.43 1.84
C TRP A 275 5.75 -29.16 2.07
N ARG A 276 5.15 -29.07 3.26
CA ARG A 276 4.00 -29.93 3.64
C ARG A 276 2.72 -29.65 2.85
N LYS A 277 2.47 -28.38 2.55
CA LYS A 277 1.23 -27.92 1.89
C LYS A 277 1.36 -27.98 0.37
N ASN A 278 0.24 -27.80 -0.33
CA ASN A 278 0.19 -27.81 -1.80
C ASN A 278 1.18 -26.82 -2.43
N GLU A 279 1.21 -25.58 -1.93
CA GLU A 279 2.16 -24.55 -2.39
C GLU A 279 3.62 -25.01 -2.23
N GLY A 280 3.91 -25.70 -1.13
CA GLY A 280 5.21 -26.30 -0.85
C GLY A 280 5.61 -27.35 -1.88
N LYS A 281 4.69 -28.25 -2.25
CA LYS A 281 4.95 -29.27 -3.28
C LYS A 281 5.23 -28.64 -4.65
N VAL A 282 4.39 -27.71 -5.08
CA VAL A 282 4.57 -26.98 -6.35
C VAL A 282 5.91 -26.25 -6.38
N CYS A 283 6.26 -25.56 -5.29
CA CYS A 283 7.55 -24.89 -5.17
C CYS A 283 8.73 -25.89 -5.19
N ALA A 284 8.62 -27.02 -4.50
CA ALA A 284 9.66 -28.05 -4.49
C ALA A 284 9.90 -28.62 -5.90
N ASP A 285 8.83 -28.93 -6.63
CA ASP A 285 8.90 -29.42 -8.02
C ASP A 285 9.54 -28.38 -8.95
N LEU A 286 9.21 -27.10 -8.78
CA LEU A 286 9.84 -26.00 -9.51
C LEU A 286 11.34 -25.90 -9.20
N MET A 287 11.71 -25.86 -7.91
CA MET A 287 13.10 -25.78 -7.50
C MET A 287 13.92 -26.99 -8.00
N PHE A 288 13.33 -28.18 -8.02
CA PHE A 288 13.95 -29.38 -8.58
C PHE A 288 14.23 -29.22 -10.09
N LYS A 289 13.24 -28.80 -10.87
CA LYS A 289 13.39 -28.56 -12.33
C LYS A 289 14.49 -27.52 -12.61
N VAL A 290 14.53 -26.44 -11.82
CA VAL A 290 15.53 -25.38 -11.99
C VAL A 290 16.93 -25.91 -11.65
N LEU A 291 17.07 -26.71 -10.60
CA LEU A 291 18.34 -27.34 -10.22
C LEU A 291 18.90 -28.27 -11.29
N GLU A 292 18.06 -29.02 -12.02
CA GLU A 292 18.52 -29.90 -13.10
C GLU A 292 19.28 -29.16 -14.21
N SER A 293 18.90 -27.90 -14.46
CA SER A 293 19.50 -27.06 -15.51
C SER A 293 20.41 -25.94 -14.95
N ALA A 294 20.53 -25.82 -13.62
CA ALA A 294 21.19 -24.69 -12.97
C ALA A 294 22.66 -24.50 -13.41
N LYS A 295 23.38 -25.59 -13.68
CA LYS A 295 24.77 -25.56 -14.15
C LYS A 295 24.97 -24.81 -15.47
N MET A 296 23.93 -24.74 -16.31
CA MET A 296 24.02 -24.08 -17.62
C MET A 296 24.01 -22.55 -17.52
N VAL A 297 23.52 -22.00 -16.39
CA VAL A 297 23.44 -20.55 -16.17
C VAL A 297 24.83 -19.95 -15.94
N GLY A 298 25.69 -20.65 -15.19
CA GLY A 298 27.04 -20.20 -14.86
C GLY A 298 27.07 -19.11 -13.79
N GLU A 299 27.95 -18.12 -13.96
CA GLU A 299 28.22 -17.09 -12.96
C GLU A 299 27.31 -15.85 -13.09
N ILE A 300 26.67 -15.47 -11.98
CA ILE A 300 25.75 -14.33 -11.89
C ILE A 300 26.11 -13.44 -10.69
N ASN A 301 25.55 -12.23 -10.65
CA ASN A 301 25.57 -11.36 -9.48
C ASN A 301 24.25 -11.41 -8.68
N LEU A 302 24.19 -10.72 -7.55
CA LEU A 302 23.05 -10.77 -6.62
C LEU A 302 21.77 -10.15 -7.17
N LYS A 303 21.91 -9.06 -7.92
CA LYS A 303 20.76 -8.42 -8.56
C LYS A 303 20.15 -9.32 -9.64
N GLU A 304 21.00 -9.91 -10.48
CA GLU A 304 20.59 -10.90 -11.49
C GLU A 304 19.91 -12.12 -10.83
N TYR A 305 20.43 -12.58 -9.68
CA TYR A 305 19.81 -13.69 -8.95
C TYR A 305 18.40 -13.35 -8.44
N GLN A 306 18.20 -12.16 -7.87
CA GLN A 306 16.89 -11.74 -7.37
C GLN A 306 15.86 -11.62 -8.51
N GLU A 307 16.24 -10.95 -9.60
CA GLU A 307 15.39 -10.83 -10.80
C GLU A 307 15.04 -12.21 -11.38
N PHE A 308 15.98 -13.16 -11.34
CA PHE A 308 15.77 -14.52 -11.82
C PHE A 308 14.82 -15.33 -10.93
N ILE A 309 14.95 -15.22 -9.60
CA ILE A 309 14.05 -15.89 -8.65
C ILE A 309 12.62 -15.38 -8.80
N ASP A 310 12.43 -14.06 -8.85
CA ASP A 310 11.10 -13.46 -9.05
C ASP A 310 10.47 -13.92 -10.37
N LEU A 311 11.24 -13.94 -11.47
CA LEU A 311 10.78 -14.41 -12.77
C LEU A 311 10.34 -15.88 -12.76
N ILE A 312 11.14 -16.76 -12.15
CA ILE A 312 10.83 -18.19 -12.07
C ILE A 312 9.60 -18.45 -11.21
N LEU A 313 9.52 -17.81 -10.04
CA LEU A 313 8.37 -17.93 -9.16
C LEU A 313 7.10 -17.39 -9.83
N SER A 314 7.21 -16.32 -10.62
CA SER A 314 6.06 -15.74 -11.33
C SER A 314 5.56 -16.65 -12.46
N GLY A 315 6.44 -17.46 -13.04
CA GLY A 315 6.11 -18.37 -14.13
C GLY A 315 5.37 -19.65 -13.69
N GLU A 316 5.46 -20.06 -12.43
CA GLU A 316 4.80 -21.26 -11.91
C GLU A 316 3.47 -20.90 -11.24
N THR A 317 2.44 -21.72 -11.48
CA THR A 317 1.07 -21.45 -11.04
C THR A 317 0.61 -22.49 -10.03
N ILE A 318 0.10 -22.04 -8.88
CA ILE A 318 -0.52 -22.91 -7.88
C ILE A 318 -2.00 -23.10 -8.19
N ARG A 319 -2.44 -24.36 -8.18
CA ARG A 319 -3.85 -24.74 -8.27
C ARG A 319 -4.28 -25.42 -6.96
N PRO A 320 -5.34 -24.94 -6.27
CA PRO A 320 -5.83 -25.61 -5.07
C PRO A 320 -6.31 -27.04 -5.38
N LEU A 321 -6.05 -28.00 -4.49
CA LEU A 321 -6.36 -29.42 -4.72
C LEU A 321 -7.73 -29.88 -4.18
N TYR A 322 -8.28 -29.17 -3.19
CA TYR A 322 -9.47 -29.59 -2.44
C TYR A 322 -10.28 -28.39 -1.96
N GLY A 323 -11.53 -28.65 -1.54
CA GLY A 323 -12.39 -27.67 -0.88
C GLY A 323 -13.23 -26.81 -1.82
N MET A 324 -13.24 -27.11 -3.11
CA MET A 324 -14.01 -26.38 -4.12
C MET A 324 -15.40 -26.99 -4.32
N HIS A 325 -16.36 -26.15 -4.72
CA HIS A 325 -17.74 -26.55 -4.91
C HIS A 325 -17.91 -27.36 -6.22
N PRO A 326 -18.39 -28.62 -6.19
CA PRO A 326 -18.34 -29.56 -7.34
C PRO A 326 -19.30 -29.25 -8.51
N ARG A 327 -20.06 -28.16 -8.42
CA ARG A 327 -21.05 -27.71 -9.42
C ARG A 327 -20.78 -26.33 -10.00
N LEU A 328 -19.76 -25.62 -9.51
CA LEU A 328 -19.47 -24.25 -9.91
C LEU A 328 -17.98 -24.09 -10.21
N ASP A 329 -17.67 -23.64 -11.42
CA ASP A 329 -16.29 -23.48 -11.88
C ASP A 329 -16.10 -22.11 -12.57
N ILE A 330 -14.90 -21.55 -12.44
CA ILE A 330 -14.42 -20.43 -13.27
C ILE A 330 -13.42 -21.00 -14.26
N LEU A 331 -13.69 -20.82 -15.55
CA LEU A 331 -12.93 -21.38 -16.65
C LEU A 331 -12.36 -20.27 -17.54
N SER A 332 -11.18 -20.51 -18.11
CA SER A 332 -10.73 -19.73 -19.25
C SER A 332 -11.57 -20.07 -20.51
N PRO A 333 -11.58 -19.19 -21.52
CA PRO A 333 -12.26 -19.47 -22.80
C PRO A 333 -11.85 -20.82 -23.42
N ILE A 334 -10.57 -21.17 -23.37
CA ILE A 334 -10.09 -22.43 -23.97
C ILE A 334 -10.53 -23.68 -23.19
N GLU A 335 -10.50 -23.64 -21.86
CA GLU A 335 -10.92 -24.77 -21.01
C GLU A 335 -12.42 -25.01 -21.09
N SER A 336 -13.20 -23.94 -21.24
CA SER A 336 -14.65 -24.01 -21.39
C SER A 336 -15.10 -24.83 -22.61
N ARG A 337 -14.24 -25.03 -23.62
CA ARG A 337 -14.54 -25.88 -24.79
C ARG A 337 -14.81 -27.34 -24.44
N LEU A 338 -14.25 -27.82 -23.33
CA LEU A 338 -14.25 -29.23 -22.96
C LEU A 338 -15.29 -29.55 -21.87
N GLN A 339 -15.99 -28.54 -21.36
CA GLN A 339 -16.97 -28.69 -20.29
C GLN A 339 -18.36 -28.27 -20.75
N LYS A 340 -19.37 -28.88 -20.12
CA LYS A 340 -20.78 -28.54 -20.32
C LYS A 340 -21.40 -28.22 -18.96
N SER A 341 -22.17 -27.14 -18.91
CA SER A 341 -22.94 -26.74 -17.75
C SER A 341 -24.38 -26.40 -18.14
N ASP A 342 -25.26 -26.33 -17.15
CA ASP A 342 -26.65 -25.93 -17.36
C ASP A 342 -26.77 -24.41 -17.53
N VAL A 343 -25.92 -23.66 -16.82
CA VAL A 343 -25.81 -22.20 -16.88
C VAL A 343 -24.39 -21.81 -17.26
N VAL A 344 -24.26 -20.94 -18.26
CA VAL A 344 -22.97 -20.35 -18.67
C VAL A 344 -23.03 -18.84 -18.49
N VAL A 345 -22.06 -18.28 -17.77
CA VAL A 345 -21.90 -16.83 -17.64
C VAL A 345 -20.66 -16.44 -18.44
N ILE A 346 -20.83 -15.72 -19.54
CA ILE A 346 -19.74 -15.18 -20.35
C ILE A 346 -19.47 -13.77 -19.83
N ALA A 347 -18.39 -13.62 -19.06
CA ALA A 347 -18.16 -12.43 -18.26
C ALA A 347 -17.03 -11.53 -18.78
N GLY A 348 -17.09 -10.26 -18.41
CA GLY A 348 -16.09 -9.26 -18.75
C GLY A 348 -16.02 -8.98 -20.26
N LEU A 349 -17.16 -8.96 -20.96
CA LEU A 349 -17.23 -8.74 -22.42
C LEU A 349 -16.96 -7.28 -22.83
N ASN A 350 -15.76 -6.80 -22.50
CA ASN A 350 -15.17 -5.54 -22.94
C ASN A 350 -14.13 -5.80 -24.04
N ASP A 351 -13.89 -4.84 -24.94
CA ASP A 351 -13.01 -5.03 -26.10
C ASP A 351 -11.57 -5.39 -25.72
N ASP A 352 -11.10 -4.97 -24.55
CA ASP A 352 -9.76 -5.19 -24.01
C ASP A 352 -9.60 -6.48 -23.19
N ASN A 353 -10.70 -7.10 -22.77
CA ASN A 353 -10.65 -8.31 -21.93
C ASN A 353 -10.58 -9.59 -22.77
N TRP A 354 -11.39 -9.69 -23.82
CA TRP A 354 -11.52 -10.91 -24.65
C TRP A 354 -10.64 -10.92 -25.90
N VAL A 355 -10.04 -9.78 -26.23
CA VAL A 355 -8.98 -9.68 -27.22
C VAL A 355 -7.69 -9.51 -26.44
N ASN A 356 -6.84 -10.53 -26.45
CA ASN A 356 -5.48 -10.39 -25.93
C ASN A 356 -4.74 -9.36 -26.80
N SER A 357 -4.76 -8.09 -26.40
CA SER A 357 -3.74 -7.15 -26.84
C SER A 357 -2.47 -7.46 -26.07
N ASN A 358 -1.89 -8.64 -26.30
CA ASN A 358 -0.56 -8.93 -25.80
C ASN A 358 0.35 -7.86 -26.39
N GLY A 359 0.95 -7.07 -25.49
CA GLY A 359 1.79 -5.93 -25.82
C GLY A 359 2.88 -6.31 -26.83
N TYR A 360 3.32 -5.28 -27.55
CA TYR A 360 4.46 -5.27 -28.46
C TYR A 360 5.44 -6.45 -28.25
N ASN A 361 5.46 -7.41 -29.18
CA ASN A 361 6.49 -8.45 -29.18
C ASN A 361 7.85 -7.77 -29.47
N PRO A 362 8.84 -7.83 -28.56
CA PRO A 362 10.05 -7.03 -28.68
C PRO A 362 10.99 -7.51 -29.80
N TRP A 363 10.79 -8.72 -30.33
CA TRP A 363 11.64 -9.32 -31.36
C TRP A 363 11.00 -9.34 -32.75
N ILE A 364 9.67 -9.52 -32.84
CA ILE A 364 8.98 -9.73 -34.11
C ILE A 364 7.76 -8.81 -34.18
N ASN A 365 7.85 -7.78 -35.02
CA ASN A 365 6.69 -6.94 -35.32
C ASN A 365 5.67 -7.66 -36.23
N GLN A 366 4.47 -7.08 -36.35
CA GLN A 366 3.38 -7.66 -37.13
C GLN A 366 3.74 -7.92 -38.61
N ASN A 367 4.56 -7.06 -39.22
CA ASN A 367 5.00 -7.26 -40.61
C ASN A 367 5.94 -8.46 -40.73
N MET A 368 6.85 -8.64 -39.78
CA MET A 368 7.73 -9.81 -39.73
C MET A 368 6.95 -11.10 -39.51
N LYS A 369 5.92 -11.11 -38.64
CA LYS A 369 5.03 -12.27 -38.47
C LYS A 369 4.39 -12.67 -39.80
N LYS A 370 3.87 -11.71 -40.57
CA LYS A 370 3.28 -11.95 -41.90
C LYS A 370 4.29 -12.54 -42.89
N THR A 371 5.48 -11.95 -43.00
CA THR A 371 6.53 -12.44 -43.91
C THR A 371 6.96 -13.87 -43.57
N LEU A 372 7.01 -14.20 -42.27
CA LEU A 372 7.36 -15.53 -41.78
C LEU A 372 6.18 -16.52 -41.76
N SER A 373 4.99 -16.11 -42.23
CA SER A 373 3.76 -16.91 -42.19
C SER A 373 3.36 -17.39 -40.77
N LEU A 374 3.77 -16.64 -39.74
CA LEU A 374 3.40 -16.86 -38.34
C LEU A 374 1.97 -16.37 -38.08
N LEU A 375 1.35 -16.87 -37.00
CA LEU A 375 0.02 -16.44 -36.57
C LEU A 375 0.05 -14.97 -36.12
N SER A 376 -0.90 -14.17 -36.60
CA SER A 376 -1.04 -12.77 -36.21
C SER A 376 -1.85 -12.61 -34.92
N GLU A 377 -1.91 -11.39 -34.39
CA GLU A 377 -2.83 -11.06 -33.29
C GLU A 377 -4.31 -11.17 -33.73
N ASP A 378 -4.61 -10.85 -34.98
CA ASP A 378 -5.96 -11.01 -35.52
C ASP A 378 -6.40 -12.49 -35.51
N PHE A 379 -5.46 -13.43 -35.64
CA PHE A 379 -5.76 -14.86 -35.49
C PHE A 379 -6.23 -15.21 -34.06
N GLU A 380 -5.62 -14.63 -33.02
CA GLU A 380 -6.04 -14.84 -31.62
C GLU A 380 -7.46 -14.31 -31.38
N ILE A 381 -7.82 -13.20 -32.04
CA ILE A 381 -9.20 -12.68 -32.04
C ILE A 381 -10.15 -13.71 -32.66
N GLY A 382 -9.77 -14.34 -33.78
CA GLY A 382 -10.57 -15.39 -34.41
C GLY A 382 -10.76 -16.60 -33.50
N VAL A 383 -9.71 -17.03 -32.79
CA VAL A 383 -9.79 -18.13 -31.80
C VAL A 383 -10.76 -17.76 -30.66
N SER A 384 -10.65 -16.54 -30.13
CA SER A 384 -11.51 -16.06 -29.04
C SER A 384 -12.95 -15.84 -29.50
N ALA A 385 -13.17 -15.47 -30.77
CA ALA A 385 -14.49 -15.38 -31.37
C ALA A 385 -15.15 -16.77 -31.50
N LEU A 386 -14.36 -17.81 -31.78
CA LEU A 386 -14.85 -19.19 -31.78
C LEU A 386 -15.23 -19.64 -30.37
N ASP A 387 -14.46 -19.23 -29.35
CA ASP A 387 -14.81 -19.48 -27.94
C ASP A 387 -16.11 -18.82 -27.55
N PHE A 388 -16.25 -17.53 -27.86
CA PHE A 388 -17.50 -16.80 -27.66
C PHE A 388 -18.68 -17.49 -28.35
N LEU A 389 -18.52 -17.86 -29.63
CA LEU A 389 -19.57 -18.55 -30.41
C LEU A 389 -19.99 -19.88 -29.76
N ASN A 390 -19.02 -20.70 -29.35
CA ASN A 390 -19.28 -21.99 -28.72
C ASN A 390 -20.00 -21.81 -27.37
N GLN A 391 -19.51 -20.90 -26.53
CA GLN A 391 -20.09 -20.68 -25.21
C GLN A 391 -21.46 -20.03 -25.27
N ALA A 392 -21.65 -19.04 -26.16
CA ALA A 392 -22.92 -18.36 -26.34
C ALA A 392 -23.98 -19.29 -26.92
N SER A 393 -23.61 -20.41 -27.55
CA SER A 393 -24.54 -21.39 -28.11
C SER A 393 -25.13 -22.36 -27.07
N ASN A 394 -24.71 -22.30 -25.80
CA ASN A 394 -25.27 -23.15 -24.73
C ASN A 394 -26.73 -22.85 -24.42
N GLY A 395 -27.38 -23.71 -23.61
CA GLY A 395 -28.81 -23.63 -23.32
C GLY A 395 -29.24 -22.34 -22.60
N LYS A 396 -28.64 -22.03 -21.43
CA LYS A 396 -28.90 -20.82 -20.65
C LYS A 396 -27.61 -20.02 -20.49
N VAL A 397 -27.60 -18.79 -21.01
CA VAL A 397 -26.41 -17.95 -21.14
C VAL A 397 -26.65 -16.55 -20.60
N TYR A 398 -25.73 -16.05 -19.78
CA TYR A 398 -25.66 -14.66 -19.35
C TYR A 398 -24.45 -13.98 -19.97
N LEU A 399 -24.65 -12.88 -20.70
CA LEU A 399 -23.61 -12.05 -21.28
C LEU A 399 -23.42 -10.82 -20.39
N THR A 400 -22.34 -10.77 -19.62
CA THR A 400 -22.09 -9.66 -18.68
C THR A 400 -20.93 -8.78 -19.13
N ARG A 401 -20.99 -7.49 -18.81
CA ARG A 401 -19.83 -6.62 -18.85
C ARG A 401 -19.94 -5.47 -17.83
N SER A 402 -18.83 -4.82 -17.56
CA SER A 402 -18.74 -3.58 -16.80
C SER A 402 -18.62 -2.36 -17.73
N LEU A 403 -19.27 -1.25 -17.35
CA LEU A 403 -19.16 0.04 -18.05
C LEU A 403 -17.87 0.78 -17.65
N LYS A 404 -17.37 0.57 -16.43
CA LYS A 404 -16.15 1.15 -15.90
C LYS A 404 -15.21 0.10 -15.31
N GLU A 405 -13.93 0.18 -15.64
CA GLU A 405 -12.87 -0.58 -14.96
C GLU A 405 -11.68 0.35 -14.70
N GLY A 406 -11.14 0.32 -13.47
CA GLY A 406 -10.02 1.20 -13.07
C GLY A 406 -10.36 2.70 -13.16
N GLY A 407 -11.64 3.07 -13.00
CA GLY A 407 -12.13 4.44 -13.13
C GLY A 407 -12.35 4.94 -14.57
N ALA A 408 -11.97 4.16 -15.59
CA ALA A 408 -12.13 4.51 -17.00
C ALA A 408 -13.36 3.81 -17.63
N LEU A 409 -14.06 4.50 -18.53
CA LEU A 409 -15.14 3.92 -19.33
C LEU A 409 -14.60 2.88 -20.31
N LYS A 410 -15.27 1.74 -20.42
CA LYS A 410 -14.90 0.62 -21.30
C LYS A 410 -15.90 0.43 -22.43
N ASN A 411 -15.37 0.18 -23.62
CA ASN A 411 -16.17 -0.14 -24.80
C ASN A 411 -16.66 -1.60 -24.75
N PRO A 412 -17.90 -1.90 -25.17
CA PRO A 412 -18.37 -3.27 -25.29
C PRO A 412 -17.49 -4.06 -26.25
N SER A 413 -17.41 -5.38 -26.06
CA SER A 413 -16.70 -6.22 -27.01
C SER A 413 -17.30 -6.11 -28.41
N ARG A 414 -16.43 -6.18 -29.42
CA ARG A 414 -16.83 -6.17 -30.83
C ARG A 414 -17.85 -7.25 -31.21
N TRP A 415 -17.95 -8.36 -30.48
CA TRP A 415 -18.97 -9.38 -30.72
C TRP A 415 -20.35 -8.99 -30.18
N LEU A 416 -20.40 -8.32 -29.02
CA LEU A 416 -21.64 -7.77 -28.48
C LEU A 416 -22.21 -6.70 -29.40
N LEU A 417 -21.37 -5.75 -29.85
CA LEU A 417 -21.79 -4.71 -30.78
C LEU A 417 -22.41 -5.28 -32.06
N ARG A 418 -21.84 -6.37 -32.58
CA ARG A 418 -22.35 -7.04 -33.78
C ARG A 418 -23.65 -7.81 -33.53
N LEU A 419 -23.77 -8.44 -32.36
CA LEU A 419 -25.00 -9.10 -31.93
C LEU A 419 -26.13 -8.08 -31.76
N ASP A 420 -25.85 -6.96 -31.08
CA ASP A 420 -26.76 -5.82 -30.89
C ASP A 420 -27.25 -5.26 -32.23
N ALA A 421 -26.33 -5.03 -33.18
CA ALA A 421 -26.68 -4.55 -34.51
C ALA A 421 -27.60 -5.51 -35.28
N VAL A 422 -27.36 -6.83 -35.21
CA VAL A 422 -28.25 -7.82 -35.87
C VAL A 422 -29.62 -7.84 -35.20
N MET A 423 -29.69 -7.81 -33.88
CA MET A 423 -30.97 -7.80 -33.17
C MET A 423 -31.76 -6.53 -33.46
N GLU A 424 -31.11 -5.36 -33.49
CA GLU A 424 -31.76 -4.08 -33.82
C GLU A 424 -32.37 -4.11 -35.23
N ILE A 425 -31.63 -4.59 -36.23
CA ILE A 425 -32.12 -4.74 -37.61
C ILE A 425 -33.34 -5.67 -37.68
N LYS A 426 -33.40 -6.69 -36.82
CA LYS A 426 -34.50 -7.66 -36.77
C LYS A 426 -35.63 -7.26 -35.82
N GLY A 427 -35.51 -6.15 -35.10
CA GLY A 427 -36.47 -5.75 -34.07
C GLY A 427 -36.55 -6.73 -32.89
N LEU A 428 -35.48 -7.50 -32.67
CA LEU A 428 -35.34 -8.46 -31.58
C LEU A 428 -34.88 -7.75 -30.30
N LYS A 429 -35.28 -8.28 -29.15
CA LYS A 429 -34.82 -7.79 -27.84
C LYS A 429 -34.39 -8.97 -26.98
N TYR A 430 -33.32 -8.79 -26.23
CA TYR A 430 -32.90 -9.76 -25.21
C TYR A 430 -34.06 -10.09 -24.26
N ASN A 431 -34.05 -11.33 -23.74
CA ASN A 431 -34.99 -11.69 -22.71
C ASN A 431 -34.80 -10.80 -21.49
N LEU A 432 -35.92 -10.35 -20.92
CA LEU A 432 -35.92 -9.74 -19.59
C LEU A 432 -35.43 -10.79 -18.60
N LEU A 433 -34.61 -10.38 -17.65
CA LEU A 433 -34.24 -11.25 -16.54
C LEU A 433 -35.53 -11.66 -15.81
N ASP A 434 -35.70 -12.95 -15.56
CA ASP A 434 -36.84 -13.46 -14.78
C ASP A 434 -36.86 -12.86 -13.35
N GLU A 435 -35.72 -12.35 -12.89
CA GLU A 435 -35.50 -11.82 -11.55
C GLU A 435 -34.75 -10.48 -11.59
N ASP A 436 -35.09 -9.64 -10.62
CA ASP A 436 -34.43 -8.36 -10.40
C ASP A 436 -33.15 -8.54 -9.57
N PHE A 437 -32.07 -9.01 -10.21
CA PHE A 437 -30.76 -9.10 -9.57
C PHE A 437 -30.27 -7.73 -9.06
N ASP A 438 -30.67 -6.64 -9.69
CA ASP A 438 -30.32 -5.27 -9.28
C ASP A 438 -30.92 -4.94 -7.91
N CYS A 439 -32.17 -5.34 -7.65
CA CYS A 439 -32.80 -5.24 -6.33
C CYS A 439 -32.01 -6.04 -5.27
N TYR A 440 -31.60 -7.27 -5.56
CA TYR A 440 -30.82 -8.07 -4.62
C TYR A 440 -29.44 -7.46 -4.33
N VAL A 441 -28.74 -6.96 -5.36
CA VAL A 441 -27.44 -6.28 -5.13
C VAL A 441 -27.63 -5.05 -4.28
N LYS A 442 -28.64 -4.22 -4.55
CA LYS A 442 -28.97 -3.04 -3.74
C LYS A 442 -29.29 -3.42 -2.29
N SER A 443 -30.01 -4.51 -2.07
CA SER A 443 -30.34 -4.99 -0.72
C SER A 443 -29.11 -5.37 0.11
N PHE A 444 -27.97 -5.71 -0.51
CA PHE A 444 -26.71 -5.94 0.23
C PHE A 444 -26.14 -4.65 0.85
N TYR A 445 -26.51 -3.50 0.31
CA TYR A 445 -26.04 -2.18 0.75
C TYR A 445 -27.11 -1.38 1.47
N GLU A 446 -28.35 -1.88 1.50
CA GLU A 446 -29.41 -1.31 2.32
C GLU A 446 -29.13 -1.64 3.79
N VAL A 447 -29.21 -0.62 4.62
CA VAL A 447 -29.13 -0.74 6.07
C VAL A 447 -30.52 -0.45 6.63
N ASP A 448 -30.98 -1.30 7.56
CA ASP A 448 -32.29 -1.14 8.19
C ASP A 448 -32.43 0.21 8.91
N GLU A 449 -31.33 0.70 9.49
CA GLU A 449 -31.29 1.94 10.24
C GLU A 449 -30.01 2.74 9.94
N LYS A 450 -30.17 4.03 9.61
CA LYS A 450 -29.06 4.98 9.52
C LYS A 450 -28.96 5.74 10.83
N ILE A 451 -27.89 5.50 11.59
CA ILE A 451 -27.65 6.16 12.87
C ILE A 451 -26.67 7.33 12.63
N THR A 452 -27.08 8.54 12.99
CA THR A 452 -26.18 9.70 13.04
C THR A 452 -25.39 9.67 14.35
N ILE A 453 -24.06 9.70 14.24
CA ILE A 453 -23.14 9.69 15.39
C ILE A 453 -22.45 11.06 15.45
N ASN A 454 -22.46 11.69 16.63
CA ASN A 454 -21.73 12.93 16.86
C ASN A 454 -20.27 12.66 17.22
N ALA A 455 -19.40 13.65 16.99
CA ALA A 455 -18.00 13.57 17.38
C ALA A 455 -17.85 13.25 18.88
N PRO A 456 -16.94 12.33 19.26
CA PRO A 456 -16.75 11.93 20.65
C PRO A 456 -16.24 13.11 21.48
N LYS A 457 -16.76 13.22 22.71
CA LYS A 457 -16.37 14.24 23.70
C LYS A 457 -15.68 13.54 24.89
N PRO A 458 -14.42 13.10 24.75
CA PRO A 458 -13.76 12.31 25.78
C PRO A 458 -13.45 13.16 27.02
N THR A 459 -13.61 12.55 28.19
CA THR A 459 -13.33 13.13 29.51
C THR A 459 -12.35 12.26 30.29
N LEU A 460 -11.53 12.85 31.15
CA LEU A 460 -10.64 12.11 32.05
C LEU A 460 -11.21 12.06 33.48
N PRO A 461 -11.36 10.86 34.09
CA PRO A 461 -11.62 10.76 35.52
C PRO A 461 -10.49 11.38 36.33
N ILE A 462 -10.80 11.89 37.52
CA ILE A 462 -9.86 12.65 38.37
C ILE A 462 -8.52 11.91 38.59
N ASN A 463 -8.56 10.59 38.80
CA ASN A 463 -7.37 9.77 39.07
C ASN A 463 -6.42 9.60 37.87
N PHE A 464 -6.88 9.89 36.65
CA PHE A 464 -6.08 9.82 35.43
C PHE A 464 -5.54 11.17 34.97
N LYS A 465 -5.87 12.25 35.70
CA LYS A 465 -5.42 13.58 35.34
C LYS A 465 -3.93 13.74 35.67
N PRO A 466 -3.17 14.37 34.77
CA PRO A 466 -1.74 14.57 34.99
C PRO A 466 -1.50 15.51 36.18
N SER A 467 -0.74 15.03 37.16
CA SER A 467 -0.21 15.87 38.25
C SER A 467 1.04 16.66 37.82
N GLU A 468 1.62 16.29 36.68
CA GLU A 468 2.77 16.97 36.08
C GLU A 468 2.58 17.16 34.57
N LEU A 469 2.96 18.33 34.06
CA LEU A 469 2.93 18.68 32.64
C LEU A 469 4.23 19.38 32.26
N SER A 470 4.73 19.14 31.04
CA SER A 470 5.80 19.96 30.47
C SER A 470 5.25 21.22 29.78
N LEU A 471 6.08 22.23 29.50
CA LEU A 471 5.64 23.39 28.71
C LEU A 471 5.16 23.01 27.30
N SER A 472 5.78 21.99 26.69
CA SER A 472 5.29 21.46 25.41
C SER A 472 3.94 20.75 25.57
N ASP A 473 3.66 20.11 26.71
CA ASP A 473 2.33 19.58 27.02
C ASP A 473 1.31 20.70 27.22
N LEU A 474 1.68 21.83 27.83
CA LEU A 474 0.79 22.99 27.93
C LEU A 474 0.46 23.56 26.55
N LYS A 475 1.47 23.67 25.67
CA LYS A 475 1.24 24.05 24.28
C LYS A 475 0.24 23.08 23.60
N LEU A 476 0.44 21.77 23.75
CA LEU A 476 -0.53 20.78 23.24
C LEU A 476 -1.92 21.00 23.84
N LEU A 477 -2.05 21.27 25.14
CA LEU A 477 -3.33 21.50 25.78
C LEU A 477 -4.09 22.73 25.24
N TRP A 478 -3.35 23.73 24.73
CA TRP A 478 -3.94 24.93 24.12
C TRP A 478 -4.51 24.63 22.72
N HIS A 479 -3.84 23.77 21.94
CA HIS A 479 -4.17 23.52 20.53
C HIS A 479 -4.95 22.22 20.29
N ASP A 480 -4.55 21.15 20.96
CA ASP A 480 -5.07 19.80 20.80
C ASP A 480 -5.11 19.10 22.16
N ALA A 481 -6.16 19.39 22.94
CA ALA A 481 -6.34 18.79 24.25
C ALA A 481 -6.46 17.26 24.17
N TYR A 482 -6.99 16.72 23.07
CA TYR A 482 -7.03 15.29 22.84
C TYR A 482 -5.64 14.62 22.87
N ALA A 483 -4.59 15.30 22.41
CA ALA A 483 -3.22 14.79 22.53
C ALA A 483 -2.82 14.56 24.00
N ILE A 484 -3.26 15.42 24.92
CA ILE A 484 -3.04 15.23 26.37
C ILE A 484 -3.88 14.08 26.92
N TYR A 485 -5.13 13.94 26.46
CA TYR A 485 -5.96 12.78 26.78
C TYR A 485 -5.29 11.46 26.38
N ALA A 486 -4.80 11.36 25.14
CA ALA A 486 -4.16 10.16 24.63
C ALA A 486 -2.80 9.89 25.31
N LYS A 487 -1.95 10.91 25.43
CA LYS A 487 -0.59 10.80 25.97
C LYS A 487 -0.55 10.51 27.46
N HIS A 488 -1.33 11.24 28.27
CA HIS A 488 -1.27 11.14 29.73
C HIS A 488 -2.40 10.28 30.30
N GLY A 489 -3.61 10.39 29.74
CA GLY A 489 -4.76 9.61 30.17
C GLY A 489 -4.68 8.14 29.74
N LEU A 490 -4.61 7.89 28.43
CA LEU A 490 -4.50 6.54 27.87
C LEU A 490 -3.08 5.97 27.88
N LYS A 491 -2.08 6.82 28.13
CA LYS A 491 -0.64 6.45 28.15
C LYS A 491 -0.16 5.90 26.80
N LEU A 492 -0.75 6.39 25.72
CA LEU A 492 -0.33 6.06 24.37
C LEU A 492 0.89 6.89 24.01
N LYS A 493 1.93 6.24 23.49
CA LYS A 493 3.09 6.91 22.94
C LYS A 493 3.25 6.46 21.50
N PRO A 494 3.40 7.38 20.55
CA PRO A 494 3.78 7.01 19.19
C PRO A 494 5.08 6.21 19.26
N LEU A 495 5.16 5.16 18.45
CA LEU A 495 6.40 4.42 18.28
C LEU A 495 7.26 5.19 17.27
N ASP A 496 8.56 5.33 17.57
CA ASP A 496 9.50 5.88 16.60
C ASP A 496 9.52 5.03 15.32
N ASP A 497 9.85 5.65 14.18
CA ASP A 497 9.99 4.94 12.92
C ASP A 497 11.10 3.88 12.98
N ILE A 498 11.01 2.86 12.12
CA ILE A 498 11.99 1.76 12.08
C ILE A 498 13.35 2.29 11.62
N GLU A 499 13.35 3.13 10.60
CA GLU A 499 14.53 3.85 10.13
C GLU A 499 14.16 5.33 10.15
N ILE A 500 14.86 6.13 10.96
CA ILE A 500 14.62 7.58 11.01
C ILE A 500 15.22 8.19 9.75
N GLU A 501 14.39 8.83 8.93
CA GLU A 501 14.88 9.73 7.88
C GLU A 501 15.45 10.99 8.52
N ILE A 502 16.73 11.26 8.26
CA ILE A 502 17.43 12.42 8.80
C ILE A 502 16.87 13.69 8.14
N GLY A 503 16.20 14.53 8.94
CA GLY A 503 15.53 15.72 8.46
C GLY A 503 15.83 17.00 9.24
N ALA A 504 14.94 17.98 9.09
CA ALA A 504 15.09 19.29 9.73
C ALA A 504 14.95 19.25 11.26
N ARG A 505 14.18 18.29 11.79
CA ARG A 505 13.99 18.09 13.23
C ARG A 505 15.30 17.65 13.88
N GLU A 506 15.89 16.60 13.32
CA GLU A 506 17.16 16.01 13.74
C GLU A 506 18.29 17.05 13.65
N PHE A 507 18.28 17.85 12.59
CA PHE A 507 19.25 18.93 12.40
C PHE A 507 19.13 19.98 13.51
N GLY A 508 17.89 20.33 13.88
CA GLY A 508 17.63 21.20 15.03
C GLY A 508 18.21 20.66 16.33
N ILE A 509 18.01 19.38 16.63
CA ILE A 509 18.56 18.75 17.85
C ILE A 509 20.08 18.91 17.90
N VAL A 510 20.78 18.62 16.79
CA VAL A 510 22.24 18.76 16.72
C VAL A 510 22.67 20.22 16.89
N VAL A 511 21.99 21.16 16.24
CA VAL A 511 22.29 22.60 16.37
C VAL A 511 22.17 23.06 17.81
N HIS A 512 21.07 22.76 18.50
CA HIS A 512 20.89 23.16 19.91
C HIS A 512 21.99 22.57 20.81
N GLU A 513 22.29 21.28 20.64
CA GLU A 513 23.32 20.62 21.43
C GLU A 513 24.71 21.26 21.23
N VAL A 514 25.08 21.56 19.98
CA VAL A 514 26.38 22.18 19.67
C VAL A 514 26.45 23.62 20.18
N LEU A 515 25.41 24.43 19.95
CA LEU A 515 25.39 25.84 20.36
C LEU A 515 25.43 26.00 21.89
N SER A 516 24.71 25.14 22.62
CA SER A 516 24.71 25.16 24.10
C SER A 516 26.11 24.97 24.71
N LYS A 517 27.00 24.23 24.04
CA LYS A 517 28.38 23.96 24.47
C LYS A 517 29.41 24.96 23.92
N SER A 518 28.96 25.94 23.13
CA SER A 518 29.81 26.76 22.26
C SER A 518 29.93 28.24 22.65
N LEU A 519 29.33 28.68 23.75
CA LEU A 519 29.31 30.10 24.15
C LEU A 519 30.70 30.76 24.28
N ASN A 520 31.71 30.01 24.70
CA ASN A 520 33.08 30.52 24.90
C ASN A 520 34.07 30.03 23.84
N LYS A 521 33.57 29.50 22.72
CA LYS A 521 34.37 28.89 21.66
C LYS A 521 34.63 29.87 20.53
N THR A 522 35.75 29.69 19.83
CA THR A 522 36.05 30.41 18.59
C THR A 522 35.20 29.87 17.45
N TYR A 523 34.95 30.68 16.42
CA TYR A 523 34.19 30.26 15.24
C TYR A 523 34.66 28.90 14.65
N ASN A 524 35.98 28.73 14.54
CA ASN A 524 36.57 27.48 14.00
C ASN A 524 36.29 26.27 14.92
N GLU A 525 36.35 26.44 16.24
CA GLU A 525 36.00 25.35 17.17
C GLU A 525 34.51 24.97 17.07
N ILE A 526 33.62 25.94 16.90
CA ILE A 526 32.17 25.69 16.73
C ILE A 526 31.93 24.89 15.45
N LEU A 527 32.58 25.28 14.35
CA LEU A 527 32.52 24.55 13.09
C LEU A 527 33.03 23.12 13.21
N GLU A 528 34.15 22.91 13.90
CA GLU A 528 34.73 21.58 14.10
C GLU A 528 33.79 20.68 14.90
N ILE A 529 33.28 21.16 16.04
CA ILE A 529 32.34 20.43 16.90
C ILE A 529 31.06 20.10 16.15
N GLY A 530 30.48 21.06 15.44
CA GLY A 530 29.23 20.84 14.71
C GLY A 530 29.38 19.95 13.50
N THR A 531 30.50 20.06 12.76
CA THR A 531 30.79 19.16 11.64
C THR A 531 30.95 17.72 12.11
N LEU A 532 31.61 17.51 13.25
CA LEU A 532 31.74 16.18 13.85
C LEU A 532 30.38 15.66 14.33
N ALA A 533 29.61 16.47 15.05
CA ALA A 533 28.29 16.08 15.54
C ALA A 533 27.31 15.75 14.40
N LEU A 534 27.29 16.54 13.32
CA LEU A 534 26.47 16.25 12.14
C LEU A 534 26.85 14.93 11.47
N LYS A 535 28.16 14.66 11.32
CA LYS A 535 28.65 13.39 10.76
C LYS A 535 28.30 12.20 11.64
N GLU A 536 28.47 12.33 12.95
CA GLU A 536 28.12 11.28 13.92
C GLU A 536 26.61 11.01 13.95
N TYR A 537 25.79 12.05 13.78
CA TYR A 537 24.34 11.92 13.67
C TYR A 537 23.90 11.31 12.32
N GLY A 538 24.77 11.29 11.32
CA GLY A 538 24.52 10.66 10.01
C GLY A 538 24.15 11.62 8.88
N PHE A 539 24.26 12.93 9.09
CA PHE A 539 24.04 13.91 8.01
C PHE A 539 25.13 13.77 6.94
N ASP A 540 24.69 13.53 5.70
CA ASP A 540 25.52 13.56 4.51
C ASP A 540 25.17 14.75 3.60
N GLY A 541 26.11 15.15 2.74
CA GLY A 541 25.88 16.20 1.74
C GLY A 541 26.09 17.65 2.22
N GLY A 542 26.60 18.48 1.30
CA GLY A 542 27.04 19.85 1.61
C GLY A 542 25.94 20.81 2.09
N TYR A 543 24.66 20.52 1.84
CA TYR A 543 23.56 21.39 2.25
C TYR A 543 23.48 21.57 3.77
N TRP A 544 23.51 20.47 4.54
CA TRP A 544 23.38 20.52 6.00
C TRP A 544 24.60 21.15 6.66
N PHE A 545 25.80 20.84 6.17
CA PHE A 545 27.03 21.49 6.64
C PHE A 545 27.03 22.99 6.34
N GLN A 546 26.66 23.40 5.12
CA GLN A 546 26.57 24.81 4.76
C GLN A 546 25.52 25.55 5.61
N LYS A 547 24.38 24.90 5.86
CA LYS A 547 23.34 25.43 6.73
C LYS A 547 23.89 25.63 8.15
N PHE A 548 24.61 24.65 8.69
CA PHE A 548 25.24 24.76 10.00
C PHE A 548 26.30 25.86 10.06
N GLU A 549 27.11 26.04 9.01
CA GLU A 549 28.08 27.14 8.94
C GLU A 549 27.40 28.51 9.08
N ASN A 550 26.25 28.72 8.44
CA ASN A 550 25.48 29.96 8.57
C ASN A 550 24.99 30.16 10.02
N TYR A 551 24.54 29.09 10.69
CA TYR A 551 24.15 29.12 12.11
C TYR A 551 25.33 29.46 13.01
N ALA A 552 26.46 28.77 12.84
CA ALA A 552 27.67 28.97 13.61
C ALA A 552 28.22 30.39 13.44
N LYS A 553 28.18 30.93 12.23
CA LYS A 553 28.64 32.29 11.91
C LYS A 553 27.78 33.33 12.61
N PHE A 554 26.46 33.26 12.43
CA PHE A 554 25.52 34.18 13.05
C PHE A 554 25.63 34.14 14.58
N PHE A 555 25.65 32.93 15.16
CA PHE A 555 25.79 32.73 16.60
C PHE A 555 27.09 33.36 17.12
N TYR A 556 28.22 33.08 16.47
CA TYR A 556 29.52 33.61 16.90
C TYR A 556 29.59 35.13 16.81
N GLU A 557 29.16 35.72 15.69
CA GLU A 557 29.13 37.17 15.49
C GLU A 557 28.29 37.86 16.58
N LYS A 558 27.11 37.32 16.89
CA LYS A 558 26.22 37.87 17.93
C LYS A 558 26.73 37.70 19.34
N VAL A 559 27.24 36.52 19.68
CA VAL A 559 27.84 36.28 21.01
C VAL A 559 29.04 37.20 21.24
N MET A 560 29.84 37.48 20.21
CA MET A 560 30.98 38.39 20.30
C MET A 560 30.56 39.87 20.39
N GLU A 561 29.55 40.30 19.62
CA GLU A 561 28.97 41.65 19.69
C GLU A 561 28.48 41.97 21.11
N GLU A 562 27.83 41.01 21.77
CA GLU A 562 27.15 41.19 23.04
C GLU A 562 27.94 40.72 24.26
N LYS A 563 29.18 40.27 24.07
CA LYS A 563 30.00 39.66 25.14
C LYS A 563 30.14 40.53 26.39
N ASN A 564 30.14 41.85 26.21
CA ASN A 564 30.27 42.82 27.30
C ASN A 564 28.93 43.20 27.96
N LEU A 565 27.80 42.70 27.48
CA LEU A 565 26.46 42.96 28.04
C LEU A 565 26.01 41.87 29.02
N VAL A 566 26.55 40.66 28.88
CA VAL A 566 26.16 39.46 29.63
C VAL A 566 27.12 39.23 30.79
N ASP A 567 26.59 39.13 32.02
CA ASP A 567 27.33 38.74 33.23
C ASP A 567 27.52 37.22 33.26
N ARG A 568 26.44 36.47 33.03
CA ARG A 568 26.46 35.00 33.04
C ARG A 568 25.39 34.40 32.14
N SER A 569 25.72 33.30 31.47
CA SER A 569 24.79 32.50 30.66
C SER A 569 24.56 31.13 31.26
N TYR A 570 23.32 30.66 31.17
CA TYR A 570 22.88 29.33 31.56
C TYR A 570 22.24 28.66 30.36
N CYS A 571 22.79 27.53 29.91
CA CYS A 571 22.26 26.78 28.77
C CYS A 571 21.64 25.46 29.21
N GLU A 572 20.59 25.04 28.50
CA GLU A 572 19.92 23.75 28.71
C GLU A 572 19.46 23.52 30.16
N VAL A 573 19.03 24.60 30.82
CA VAL A 573 18.73 24.62 32.25
C VAL A 573 17.32 24.12 32.53
N LYS A 574 17.20 23.23 33.51
CA LYS A 574 15.91 22.66 33.94
C LYS A 574 15.22 23.63 34.89
N GLY A 575 13.90 23.72 34.74
CA GLY A 575 13.05 24.51 35.61
C GLY A 575 11.82 23.73 36.06
N GLU A 576 11.39 23.98 37.29
CA GLU A 576 10.20 23.40 37.88
C GLU A 576 9.38 24.49 38.57
N ALA A 577 8.16 24.71 38.10
CA ALA A 577 7.21 25.63 38.71
C ALA A 577 5.99 24.87 39.22
N LYS A 578 5.31 25.42 40.23
CA LYS A 578 4.03 24.90 40.71
C LYS A 578 2.95 25.92 40.39
N LEU A 579 2.13 25.62 39.39
CA LEU A 579 0.94 26.40 39.07
C LEU A 579 -0.28 25.64 39.62
N ASN A 580 -0.94 26.24 40.62
CA ASN A 580 -1.97 25.58 41.43
C ASN A 580 -1.45 24.27 42.08
N ASP A 581 -1.99 23.12 41.67
CA ASP A 581 -1.62 21.79 42.19
C ASP A 581 -0.85 20.95 41.16
N ILE A 582 -0.50 21.53 40.02
CA ILE A 582 0.14 20.84 38.90
C ILE A 582 1.60 21.30 38.83
N LYS A 583 2.51 20.33 38.73
CA LYS A 583 3.93 20.57 38.54
C LYS A 583 4.21 20.83 37.07
N ILE A 584 4.75 22.01 36.74
CA ILE A 584 5.15 22.39 35.39
C ILE A 584 6.66 22.23 35.23
N LYS A 585 7.08 21.42 34.26
CA LYS A 585 8.49 21.19 33.92
C LYS A 585 8.86 21.95 32.65
N ALA A 586 10.02 22.61 32.68
CA ALA A 586 10.58 23.32 31.54
C ALA A 586 12.07 23.00 31.37
N ARG A 587 12.56 23.18 30.15
CA ARG A 587 13.99 23.18 29.85
C ARG A 587 14.23 24.35 28.90
N ALA A 588 14.89 25.38 29.39
CA ALA A 588 15.19 26.57 28.61
C ALA A 588 16.52 26.37 27.85
N ASP A 589 16.53 26.70 26.57
CA ASP A 589 17.71 26.64 25.71
C ASP A 589 18.84 27.51 26.26
N ARG A 590 18.55 28.80 26.52
CA ARG A 590 19.50 29.74 27.11
C ARG A 590 18.83 30.86 27.90
N ILE A 591 19.35 31.11 29.10
CA ILE A 591 19.01 32.26 29.95
C ILE A 591 20.29 33.04 30.26
N ASP A 592 20.33 34.30 29.86
CA ASP A 592 21.42 35.23 30.17
C ASP A 592 21.02 36.16 31.33
N VAL A 593 21.93 36.34 32.28
CA VAL A 593 21.89 37.42 33.27
C VAL A 593 22.72 38.57 32.71
N LEU A 594 22.09 39.72 32.49
CA LEU A 594 22.73 40.92 31.97
C LEU A 594 23.44 41.70 33.09
N ASN A 595 24.35 42.60 32.72
CA ASN A 595 25.11 43.41 33.69
C ASN A 595 24.23 44.34 34.55
N ASP A 596 23.05 44.72 34.04
CA ASP A 596 22.04 45.49 34.77
C ASP A 596 21.18 44.64 35.73
N LYS A 597 21.50 43.34 35.87
CA LYS A 597 20.79 42.36 36.70
C LYS A 597 19.36 42.09 36.23
N THR A 598 19.13 42.15 34.92
CA THR A 598 17.92 41.64 34.28
C THR A 598 18.19 40.32 33.54
N LEU A 599 17.13 39.56 33.23
CA LEU A 599 17.21 38.31 32.48
C LEU A 599 16.88 38.51 31.01
N ARG A 600 17.58 37.75 30.16
CA ARG A 600 17.26 37.57 28.75
C ARG A 600 17.07 36.09 28.45
N LEU A 601 15.93 35.73 27.87
CA LEU A 601 15.65 34.37 27.41
C LEU A 601 15.85 34.25 25.90
N ILE A 602 16.57 33.21 25.48
CA ILE A 602 16.88 32.93 24.09
C ILE A 602 16.48 31.50 23.77
N ASP A 603 15.69 31.33 22.72
CA ASP A 603 15.31 30.04 22.15
C ASP A 603 15.84 29.95 20.71
N TYR A 604 16.61 28.89 20.43
CA TYR A 604 17.17 28.69 19.10
C TYR A 604 16.13 28.05 18.20
N LYS A 605 16.08 28.50 16.95
CA LYS A 605 15.07 28.02 16.00
C LYS A 605 15.66 27.80 14.62
N THR A 606 15.42 26.62 14.07
CA THR A 606 15.93 26.21 12.76
C THR A 606 15.03 26.57 11.57
N SER A 607 13.88 27.20 11.85
CA SER A 607 12.84 27.58 10.87
C SER A 607 12.53 29.07 10.92
N SER A 608 12.19 29.66 9.77
CA SER A 608 11.89 31.09 9.58
C SER A 608 10.44 31.51 9.87
N LYS A 609 9.71 30.78 10.74
CA LYS A 609 8.35 31.17 11.14
C LYS A 609 8.38 32.42 12.05
N ASP A 610 7.42 33.31 11.86
CA ASP A 610 7.22 34.51 12.70
C ASP A 610 6.61 34.13 14.07
N LEU A 611 7.43 33.51 14.92
CA LEU A 611 7.04 32.95 16.21
C LEU A 611 6.62 34.02 17.21
N LYS A 612 7.17 35.23 17.11
CA LYS A 612 6.73 36.37 17.93
C LYS A 612 5.28 36.72 17.63
N LYS A 613 4.88 36.78 16.36
CA LYS A 613 3.49 37.07 16.00
C LYS A 613 2.53 36.01 16.52
N GLU A 614 2.93 34.73 16.48
CA GLU A 614 2.13 33.63 17.01
C GLU A 614 2.05 33.65 18.55
N ALA A 615 3.17 33.95 19.24
CA ALA A 615 3.19 34.18 20.68
C ALA A 615 2.32 35.37 21.09
N LEU A 616 2.31 36.48 20.33
CA LEU A 616 1.44 37.62 20.66
C LEU A 616 -0.04 37.34 20.44
N LYS A 617 -0.39 36.39 19.57
CA LYS A 617 -1.78 35.95 19.35
C LYS A 617 -2.25 34.91 20.35
N GLY A 618 -1.37 34.33 21.17
CA GLY A 618 -1.73 33.24 22.07
C GLY A 618 -1.43 31.83 21.55
N TYR A 619 -0.66 31.66 20.47
CA TYR A 619 -0.42 30.34 19.85
C TYR A 619 0.95 29.73 20.17
N GLU A 620 1.84 30.48 20.82
CA GLU A 620 3.17 29.97 21.21
C GLU A 620 3.47 30.34 22.67
N PRO A 621 2.90 29.61 23.65
CA PRO A 621 3.04 29.93 25.08
C PRO A 621 4.43 29.65 25.66
N GLN A 622 5.22 28.79 25.02
CA GLN A 622 6.38 28.16 25.66
C GLN A 622 7.40 29.19 26.18
N LEU A 623 7.93 30.07 25.33
CA LEU A 623 8.99 30.99 25.72
C LEU A 623 8.52 32.07 26.72
N VAL A 624 7.26 32.51 26.62
CA VAL A 624 6.67 33.47 27.56
C VAL A 624 6.49 32.83 28.95
N LEU A 625 6.07 31.55 29.00
CA LEU A 625 5.99 30.81 30.26
C LEU A 625 7.37 30.48 30.84
N GLU A 626 8.40 30.26 30.02
CA GLU A 626 9.79 30.18 30.50
C GLU A 626 10.22 31.50 31.13
N ALA A 627 9.85 32.66 30.55
CA ALA A 627 10.15 33.97 31.12
C ALA A 627 9.46 34.17 32.48
N MET A 628 8.20 33.75 32.60
CA MET A 628 7.47 33.72 33.88
C MET A 628 8.22 32.90 34.94
N MET A 629 8.60 31.66 34.59
CA MET A 629 9.33 30.75 35.48
C MET A 629 10.71 31.29 35.89
N ALA A 630 11.41 31.98 34.98
CA ALA A 630 12.70 32.59 35.25
C ALA A 630 12.60 33.75 36.24
N ARG A 631 11.58 34.60 36.08
CA ARG A 631 11.29 35.71 37.01
C ARG A 631 10.92 35.22 38.41
N GLU A 632 10.22 34.09 38.52
CA GLU A 632 9.84 33.46 39.79
C GLU A 632 10.97 32.62 40.43
N GLY A 633 12.13 32.51 39.78
CA GLY A 633 13.28 31.75 40.32
C GLY A 633 13.10 30.23 40.25
N CYS A 634 12.32 29.74 39.29
CA CYS A 634 12.00 28.31 39.13
C CYS A 634 13.07 27.50 38.37
N PHE A 635 14.14 28.12 37.86
CA PHE A 635 15.22 27.44 37.13
C PHE A 635 16.44 27.17 38.01
N GLU A 636 17.06 26.01 37.81
CA GLU A 636 18.24 25.59 38.58
C GLU A 636 19.42 26.56 38.40
N ASN A 637 19.96 27.06 39.52
CA ASN A 637 21.14 27.94 39.57
C ASN A 637 20.99 29.32 38.89
N VAL A 638 19.79 29.68 38.42
CA VAL A 638 19.49 31.00 37.83
C VAL A 638 18.92 31.92 38.91
N PRO A 639 19.53 33.08 39.20
CA PRO A 639 18.99 34.03 40.18
C PRO A 639 17.70 34.69 39.66
N PRO A 640 16.67 34.88 40.51
CA PRO A 640 15.43 35.53 40.12
C PRO A 640 15.65 37.03 39.87
N HIS A 641 15.32 37.48 38.66
CA HIS A 641 15.45 38.86 38.21
C HIS A 641 14.34 39.20 37.20
N ASN A 642 14.09 40.49 36.95
CA ASN A 642 13.11 40.92 35.94
C ASN A 642 13.58 40.52 34.53
N VAL A 643 12.66 40.10 33.68
CA VAL A 643 12.96 39.72 32.29
C VAL A 643 12.95 40.96 31.41
N SER A 644 14.12 41.40 30.96
CA SER A 644 14.25 42.55 30.07
C SER A 644 14.15 42.18 28.60
N LYS A 645 14.45 40.94 28.22
CA LYS A 645 14.41 40.48 26.81
C LYS A 645 13.92 39.05 26.67
N ILE A 646 13.11 38.83 25.64
CA ILE A 646 12.64 37.53 25.18
C ILE A 646 12.95 37.50 23.68
N GLU A 647 13.70 36.50 23.21
CA GLU A 647 14.25 36.48 21.86
C GLU A 647 14.17 35.08 21.22
N TYR A 648 13.71 35.01 19.97
CA TYR A 648 13.95 33.85 19.11
C TYR A 648 15.17 34.12 18.23
N TRP A 649 16.17 33.25 18.30
CA TRP A 649 17.33 33.29 17.42
C TRP A 649 17.12 32.35 16.24
N GLN A 650 16.86 32.93 15.07
CA GLN A 650 16.54 32.20 13.85
C GLN A 650 17.62 32.41 12.80
N VAL A 651 18.01 31.37 12.06
CA VAL A 651 18.86 31.56 10.87
C VAL A 651 18.19 30.98 9.64
N ASP A 652 17.81 31.87 8.74
CA ASP A 652 17.30 31.50 7.43
C ASP A 652 18.47 31.21 6.49
N PHE A 653 18.31 30.20 5.64
CA PHE A 653 19.30 29.85 4.63
C PHE A 653 19.45 30.96 3.57
N GLU A 654 18.37 31.67 3.24
CA GLU A 654 18.37 32.71 2.19
C GLU A 654 18.65 34.13 2.73
N ASN A 655 18.16 34.45 3.94
CA ASN A 655 18.15 35.82 4.46
C ASN A 655 19.16 36.06 5.61
N GLY A 656 19.98 35.06 5.94
CA GLY A 656 20.91 35.12 7.07
C GLY A 656 20.21 35.02 8.43
N GLY A 657 20.93 35.37 9.49
CA GLY A 657 20.41 35.29 10.85
C GLY A 657 19.53 36.49 11.23
N LYS A 658 18.41 36.20 11.88
CA LYS A 658 17.42 37.16 12.39
C LYS A 658 17.18 36.89 13.87
N ILE A 659 17.21 37.94 14.67
CA ILE A 659 16.70 37.91 16.06
C ILE A 659 15.28 38.46 16.01
N ASP A 660 14.32 37.67 16.49
CA ASP A 660 12.95 38.12 16.70
C ASP A 660 12.77 38.43 18.19
N ASP A 661 13.06 39.67 18.56
CA ASP A 661 12.94 40.18 19.93
C ASP A 661 11.51 40.57 20.28
N PHE A 662 11.13 40.56 21.55
CA PHE A 662 9.84 41.06 22.02
C PHE A 662 9.95 42.54 22.46
N GLU A 663 10.63 43.40 21.70
CA GLU A 663 10.70 44.84 22.01
C GLU A 663 9.51 45.61 21.41
N ALA A 664 9.18 45.37 20.14
CA ALA A 664 8.10 46.09 19.45
C ALA A 664 7.44 45.30 18.31
N VAL A 665 6.13 45.43 18.08
CA VAL A 665 5.38 44.69 17.06
C VAL A 665 4.88 45.57 15.91
N GLY A 666 4.72 44.98 14.73
CA GLY A 666 4.07 45.58 13.57
C GLY A 666 4.93 46.63 12.85
N ARG A 667 4.42 47.15 11.72
CA ARG A 667 5.14 48.13 10.89
C ARG A 667 5.41 49.46 11.60
N LYS A 668 4.61 49.79 12.61
CA LYS A 668 4.74 51.01 13.42
C LYS A 668 5.68 50.86 14.62
N LYS A 669 6.23 49.66 14.87
CA LYS A 669 7.07 49.34 16.04
C LYS A 669 6.43 49.78 17.36
N GLU A 670 5.21 49.34 17.60
CA GLU A 670 4.53 49.60 18.88
C GLU A 670 5.19 48.78 19.99
N PRO A 671 5.54 49.38 21.15
CA PRO A 671 6.27 48.70 22.20
C PRO A 671 5.41 47.60 22.82
N ILE A 672 6.03 46.45 23.10
CA ILE A 672 5.38 45.33 23.77
C ILE A 672 5.62 45.44 25.27
N ASP A 673 4.55 45.46 26.05
CA ASP A 673 4.63 45.31 27.51
C ASP A 673 4.82 43.82 27.85
N LYS A 674 6.09 43.42 28.05
CA LYS A 674 6.46 42.03 28.35
C LYS A 674 5.93 41.58 29.71
N ASP A 675 5.87 42.47 30.70
CA ASP A 675 5.36 42.11 32.02
C ASP A 675 3.86 41.80 31.92
N ALA A 676 3.10 42.66 31.23
CA ALA A 676 1.68 42.40 30.97
C ALA A 676 1.46 41.11 30.16
N LEU A 677 2.31 40.82 29.17
CA LEU A 677 2.25 39.59 28.38
C LEU A 677 2.51 38.34 29.26
N ILE A 678 3.51 38.39 30.13
CA ILE A 678 3.83 37.30 31.06
C ILE A 678 2.65 37.04 32.03
N GLU A 679 2.05 38.09 32.60
CA GLU A 679 0.88 37.95 33.47
C GLU A 679 -0.34 37.39 32.72
N ASP A 680 -0.63 37.87 31.51
CA ASP A 680 -1.75 37.37 30.70
C ASP A 680 -1.62 35.87 30.40
N TYR A 681 -0.41 35.41 30.02
CA TYR A 681 -0.15 33.99 29.79
C TYR A 681 -0.25 33.15 31.06
N ARG A 682 0.19 33.70 32.20
CA ARG A 682 0.07 33.04 33.51
C ARG A 682 -1.40 32.84 33.87
N ASP A 683 -2.22 33.88 33.78
CA ASP A 683 -3.64 33.85 34.12
C ASP A 683 -4.43 32.92 33.19
N ARG A 684 -4.17 32.97 31.87
CA ARG A 684 -4.77 32.04 30.90
C ARG A 684 -4.41 30.58 31.18
N THR A 685 -3.15 30.33 31.53
CA THR A 685 -2.68 28.98 31.87
C THR A 685 -3.36 28.48 33.14
N ILE A 686 -3.49 29.31 34.17
CA ILE A 686 -4.21 28.97 35.40
C ILE A 686 -5.67 28.62 35.10
N ALA A 687 -6.38 29.47 34.35
CA ALA A 687 -7.76 29.22 33.96
C ALA A 687 -7.93 27.93 33.14
N LEU A 688 -7.00 27.65 32.21
CA LEU A 688 -7.00 26.42 31.42
C LEU A 688 -6.82 25.17 32.30
N LEU A 689 -5.86 25.21 33.23
CA LEU A 689 -5.62 24.11 34.16
C LEU A 689 -6.81 23.91 35.10
N GLU A 690 -7.51 24.97 35.51
CA GLU A 690 -8.74 24.88 36.30
C GLU A 690 -9.88 24.22 35.53
N TYR A 691 -10.07 24.54 34.26
CA TYR A 691 -11.04 23.85 33.40
C TYR A 691 -10.76 22.35 33.36
N TYR A 692 -9.51 21.96 33.04
CA TYR A 692 -9.15 20.55 32.93
C TYR A 692 -9.05 19.80 34.26
N LYS A 693 -9.13 20.48 35.41
CA LYS A 693 -9.34 19.84 36.72
C LYS A 693 -10.76 19.28 36.90
N ARG A 694 -11.78 19.79 36.20
CA ARG A 694 -13.18 19.34 36.32
C ARG A 694 -13.41 17.95 35.72
N GLU A 695 -14.16 17.09 36.40
CA GLU A 695 -14.42 15.71 35.92
C GLU A 695 -15.12 15.65 34.56
N ASP A 696 -15.94 16.67 34.25
CA ASP A 696 -16.65 16.84 32.99
C ASP A 696 -15.85 17.60 31.92
N ALA A 697 -14.56 17.87 32.15
CA ALA A 697 -13.71 18.57 31.19
C ALA A 697 -13.52 17.73 29.92
N ILE A 698 -13.94 18.30 28.80
CA ILE A 698 -13.87 17.65 27.48
C ILE A 698 -12.52 17.95 26.83
N TYR A 699 -11.84 16.90 26.38
CA TYR A 699 -10.58 16.96 25.65
C TYR A 699 -10.85 16.87 24.14
N LEU A 700 -11.18 18.00 23.53
CA LEU A 700 -11.42 18.08 22.08
C LEU A 700 -10.11 18.01 21.31
N SER A 701 -10.17 17.42 20.11
CA SER A 701 -9.06 17.46 19.16
C SER A 701 -9.21 18.63 18.21
N LYS A 702 -8.14 19.42 18.08
CA LYS A 702 -7.99 20.63 17.24
C LYS A 702 -9.12 21.67 17.36
N ARG A 703 -8.75 22.95 17.35
CA ARG A 703 -9.73 24.03 17.12
C ARG A 703 -9.91 24.18 15.61
N THR A 704 -11.13 24.47 15.18
CA THR A 704 -11.50 24.64 13.76
C THR A 704 -10.57 25.64 13.07
N GLY A 705 -9.89 25.20 12.01
CA GLY A 705 -9.00 26.04 11.18
C GLY A 705 -7.49 25.93 11.46
N GLU A 706 -7.06 25.17 12.47
CA GLU A 706 -5.62 24.96 12.76
C GLU A 706 -5.08 23.68 12.08
N GLU A 707 -4.20 23.83 11.09
CA GLU A 707 -3.43 22.72 10.49
C GLU A 707 -2.22 22.34 11.36
N ILE A 708 -2.45 22.07 12.64
CA ILE A 708 -1.40 21.56 13.54
C ILE A 708 -1.42 20.04 13.44
N TYR A 709 -0.29 19.46 13.04
CA TYR A 709 -0.09 18.01 13.02
C TYR A 709 -0.11 17.46 14.45
N SER A 710 -0.84 16.37 14.67
CA SER A 710 -0.85 15.62 15.93
C SER A 710 -0.69 14.14 15.65
N ASP A 711 0.18 13.47 16.43
CA ASP A 711 0.40 12.01 16.34
C ASP A 711 -0.90 11.21 16.59
N TYR A 712 -1.91 11.84 17.19
CA TYR A 712 -3.17 11.23 17.59
C TYR A 712 -4.35 11.54 16.66
N ASP A 713 -4.12 12.21 15.52
CA ASP A 713 -5.18 12.60 14.57
C ASP A 713 -6.03 11.41 14.10
N HIS A 714 -5.37 10.28 13.83
CA HIS A 714 -6.04 9.04 13.44
C HIS A 714 -6.94 8.49 14.57
N LEU A 715 -6.53 8.62 15.83
CA LEU A 715 -7.33 8.19 16.98
C LEU A 715 -8.49 9.15 17.28
N ALA A 716 -8.28 10.44 17.04
CA ALA A 716 -9.33 11.45 17.11
C ALA A 716 -10.31 11.39 15.93
N ARG A 717 -9.97 10.62 14.88
CA ARG A 717 -10.74 10.47 13.62
C ARG A 717 -11.04 11.83 12.99
N VAL A 718 -10.06 12.74 13.03
CA VAL A 718 -10.25 14.16 12.64
C VAL A 718 -10.79 14.29 11.22
N GLU A 719 -10.30 13.49 10.27
CA GLU A 719 -10.76 13.52 8.87
C GLU A 719 -12.26 13.23 8.73
N GLU A 720 -12.81 12.32 9.55
CA GLU A 720 -14.23 11.98 9.49
C GLU A 720 -15.12 13.12 9.98
N TRP A 721 -14.65 13.83 11.01
CA TRP A 721 -15.40 14.93 11.65
C TRP A 721 -15.19 16.27 10.96
N MET A 722 -14.10 16.48 10.21
CA MET A 722 -13.88 17.71 9.43
C MET A 722 -14.76 17.78 8.17
N ILE A 723 -15.10 16.63 7.56
CA ILE A 723 -15.97 16.56 6.39
C ILE A 723 -17.44 16.83 6.77
N SER A 724 -17.81 16.50 8.00
CA SER A 724 -19.11 16.78 8.60
C SER A 724 -19.07 18.16 9.28
N GLY A 725 -18.99 19.23 8.48
CA GLY A 725 -18.99 20.59 8.98
C GLY A 725 -20.22 20.90 9.83
N ASP A 726 -20.05 20.84 11.15
CA ASP A 726 -21.01 21.35 12.12
C ASP A 726 -20.63 22.79 12.50
N ASP A 727 -21.47 23.73 12.07
CA ASP A 727 -21.44 25.19 12.30
C ASP A 727 -21.64 25.60 13.79
N ASN A 728 -21.37 24.74 14.77
CA ASN A 728 -21.72 24.99 16.17
C ASN A 728 -20.57 24.73 17.16
N ASN A 729 -19.45 25.42 17.01
CA ASN A 729 -18.48 25.59 18.09
C ASN A 729 -18.07 27.08 18.17
N GLU A 730 -18.91 27.87 18.86
CA GLU A 730 -18.49 29.09 19.55
C GLU A 730 -17.90 28.75 20.92
#